data_AF-A0A849EBY0-F1
#
_entry.id   AF-A0A849EBY0-F1
#
_cell.length_a   1.000
_cell.length_b   1.000
_cell.length_c   1.000
_cell.angle_alpha   90.00
_cell.angle_beta   90.00
_cell.angle_gamma   90.00
#
_symmetry.space_group_name_H-M   'P 1'
#
loop_
_entity.id
_entity.type
_entity.pdbx_description
1 polymer ?
#
loop_
_entity_poly.entity_id
_entity_poly.type
_entity_poly.pdbx_seq_one_letter_code
_entity_poly.pdbx_strand_id
1 'polypeptide(L)'
;GRGSAANSSICFCLGITEVDPGKVSLLFERFISEERNEPPDIDVDFEHERREEVIQYIYAKYGRDKAGLAATVISYRSRSALREVGKVFGLSDDAITAISGTKWGSYSREIEAEDARRAGLDPSDKYLKQMLDLASQIIGFPRHLSQHVGGFVISRDRLSSLIPIENAAMQDRTIVEWDKDDLESLGMLKIDVLALGMLTCIRKAYSFLQSHYGRTETLSSLPDEDEATYDMICRADTIGVFQIESRAQMSMLPRLKPRCYYDLVIEVAIVRPGPIQGDMVHPYLRRRQGKERVSFPKEELADVLGKTLGVPLFQEQAMNIAIVAAKFSPGEADKLRRAMATFRRVGTINSFQHKMVEGMVSNGYEREFAEHCFKQIEGFGDYGFPESHAASFALLVYVSCWLKCHYPDVFCAAILNSQPMGFYAPAQLIRDAREHGVDVRDVDINHSMWLSTLEPDAKSLPVSRQYREQATTQKNTHAVRLGLQQVKGFGEEDATLLIEHRASGYDSVRDLWMRSGLTRRVIEKLADADCFRSIGMNRRDALWAVKALDPLSSSERLPLFAAADAQDLQREPDIHLPPMPLGEHVINDYQSLSYSLKAHPLSFLRQRLLQDRYVNSEALQTTPGERMVKVAGLVLVRQRPGSAKGVIFATIEDETGVANIIVWPKAFEKYRTVILGSRCIGVRGRLQTEDGVIHVVAHHLEDLTPLLAEISTLADDMGGLANADEVRRPQESIQGKIKPARRFALMAETPSAAGTDHKQLAKTKTTRQALPKGRNFH
;
A
#
# COMPACT_ATOMS: atom_id res chain seq x y z
N GLY A 1 -5.65 -1.63 22.56
CA GLY A 1 -6.84 -0.77 22.60
C GLY A 1 -6.68 0.43 21.69
N ARG A 2 -7.79 0.99 21.23
CA ARG A 2 -7.86 2.19 20.39
C ARG A 2 -8.77 3.24 21.04
N GLY A 3 -8.65 4.50 20.61
CA GLY A 3 -9.56 5.57 21.04
C GLY A 3 -9.32 5.99 22.48
N SER A 4 -10.37 6.48 23.14
CA SER A 4 -10.30 6.97 24.54
C SER A 4 -10.19 5.85 25.56
N ALA A 5 -10.38 4.58 25.19
CA ALA A 5 -10.20 3.44 26.09
C ALA A 5 -8.79 3.36 26.69
N ALA A 6 -7.78 3.88 25.99
CA ALA A 6 -6.41 3.99 26.50
C ALA A 6 -6.27 4.95 27.71
N ASN A 7 -7.28 5.79 28.00
CA ASN A 7 -7.28 6.72 29.15
C ASN A 7 -7.68 6.05 30.47
N SER A 8 -8.12 4.79 30.42
CA SER A 8 -8.67 4.10 31.59
C SER A 8 -7.64 3.16 32.20
N SER A 9 -7.24 3.45 33.45
CA SER A 9 -6.42 2.53 34.26
C SER A 9 -7.10 1.18 34.46
N ILE A 10 -8.43 1.14 34.52
CA ILE A 10 -9.19 -0.12 34.60
C ILE A 10 -8.99 -0.93 33.31
N CYS A 11 -9.10 -0.29 32.14
CA CYS A 11 -8.87 -0.98 30.87
C CYS A 11 -7.43 -1.49 30.75
N PHE A 12 -6.45 -0.76 31.30
CA PHE A 12 -5.05 -1.20 31.35
C PHE A 12 -4.88 -2.42 32.26
N CYS A 13 -5.38 -2.36 33.50
CA CYS A 13 -5.27 -3.47 34.45
C CYS A 13 -6.03 -4.74 33.99
N LEU A 14 -7.09 -4.58 33.20
CA LEU A 14 -7.84 -5.70 32.61
C LEU A 14 -7.22 -6.22 31.29
N GLY A 15 -6.14 -5.62 30.78
CA GLY A 15 -5.50 -6.03 29.53
C GLY A 15 -6.29 -5.66 28.26
N ILE A 16 -7.23 -4.71 28.34
CA ILE A 16 -7.95 -4.18 27.17
C ILE A 16 -7.05 -3.21 26.38
N THR A 17 -6.12 -2.55 27.09
CA THR A 17 -5.10 -1.68 26.49
C THR A 17 -3.73 -1.98 27.09
N GLU A 18 -2.69 -1.87 26.27
CA GLU A 18 -1.28 -2.03 26.66
C GLU A 18 -0.61 -0.68 26.97
N VAL A 19 -1.34 0.43 26.82
CA VAL A 19 -0.83 1.77 27.10
C VAL A 19 -0.95 2.07 28.59
N ASP A 20 0.18 2.34 29.22
CA ASP A 20 0.23 2.79 30.61
C ASP A 20 -0.26 4.25 30.73
N PRO A 21 -1.41 4.49 31.39
CA PRO A 21 -1.95 5.84 31.58
C PRO A 21 -1.10 6.69 32.53
N GLY A 22 -0.15 6.12 33.27
CA GLY A 22 0.83 6.88 34.07
C GLY A 22 1.93 7.55 33.23
N LYS A 23 2.23 7.01 32.03
CA LYS A 23 3.25 7.56 31.12
C LYS A 23 2.71 8.71 30.25
N VAL A 24 1.39 8.88 30.14
CA VAL A 24 0.74 9.86 29.25
C VAL A 24 -0.29 10.67 30.05
N SER A 25 -0.42 11.98 29.80
CA SER A 25 -1.37 12.81 30.56
C SER A 25 -2.75 12.70 29.94
N LEU A 26 -3.54 11.71 30.37
CA LEU A 26 -4.79 11.35 29.71
C LEU A 26 -6.00 11.90 30.46
N LEU A 27 -6.83 12.70 29.77
CA LEU A 27 -8.14 13.17 30.27
C LEU A 27 -9.13 11.99 30.36
N PHE A 28 -9.43 11.51 31.56
CA PHE A 28 -10.37 10.40 31.78
C PHE A 28 -11.79 10.75 31.34
N GLU A 29 -12.19 12.01 31.49
CA GLU A 29 -13.51 12.54 31.13
C GLU A 29 -13.83 12.35 29.64
N ARG A 30 -12.79 12.20 28.81
CA ARG A 30 -12.93 11.87 27.39
C ARG A 30 -13.39 10.42 27.17
N PHE A 31 -13.06 9.51 28.07
CA PHE A 31 -13.54 8.14 28.04
C PHE A 31 -14.96 8.05 28.59
N ILE A 32 -15.18 8.48 29.83
CA ILE A 32 -16.48 8.48 30.51
C ILE A 32 -16.72 9.85 31.12
N SER A 33 -17.88 10.44 30.85
CA SER A 33 -18.30 11.73 31.41
C SER A 33 -19.64 11.56 32.15
N GLU A 34 -19.71 12.04 33.39
CA GLU A 34 -20.94 12.01 34.19
C GLU A 34 -22.07 12.82 33.56
N GLU A 35 -21.76 13.90 32.82
CA GLU A 35 -22.76 14.73 32.13
C GLU A 35 -23.39 14.06 30.90
N ARG A 36 -22.72 13.03 30.36
CA ARG A 36 -23.04 12.48 29.04
C ARG A 36 -24.17 11.45 29.08
N ASN A 37 -24.27 10.66 30.14
CA ASN A 37 -25.19 9.53 30.26
C ASN A 37 -25.27 8.64 28.98
N GLU A 38 -24.14 8.51 28.26
CA GLU A 38 -23.99 7.65 27.08
C GLU A 38 -22.97 6.54 27.42
N PRO A 39 -23.17 5.31 26.91
CA PRO A 39 -22.21 4.23 27.12
C PRO A 39 -20.83 4.58 26.51
N PRO A 40 -19.72 4.12 27.11
CA PRO A 40 -18.39 4.29 26.53
C PRO A 40 -18.22 3.43 25.28
N ASP A 41 -17.61 4.00 24.24
CA ASP A 41 -17.24 3.27 23.02
C ASP A 41 -15.82 2.70 23.18
N ILE A 42 -15.67 1.38 23.09
CA ILE A 42 -14.38 0.68 23.24
C ILE A 42 -14.05 -0.03 21.93
N ASP A 43 -13.11 0.55 21.20
CA ASP A 43 -12.58 -0.03 19.97
C ASP A 43 -11.35 -0.90 20.28
N VAL A 44 -11.36 -2.12 19.75
CA VAL A 44 -10.25 -3.07 19.91
C VAL A 44 -9.76 -3.50 18.53
N ASP A 45 -8.47 -3.28 18.30
CA ASP A 45 -7.77 -3.76 17.11
C ASP A 45 -7.28 -5.20 17.36
N PHE A 46 -7.65 -6.10 16.46
CA PHE A 46 -7.21 -7.49 16.45
C PHE A 46 -6.27 -7.78 15.28
N GLU A 47 -5.59 -8.91 15.34
CA GLU A 47 -4.85 -9.44 14.19
C GLU A 47 -5.79 -9.65 13.00
N HIS A 48 -5.38 -9.19 11.82
CA HIS A 48 -6.22 -9.28 10.63
C HIS A 48 -6.62 -10.72 10.27
N GLU A 49 -5.68 -11.67 10.41
CA GLU A 49 -5.91 -13.08 10.06
C GLU A 49 -6.85 -13.79 11.05
N ARG A 50 -6.89 -13.34 12.30
CA ARG A 50 -7.67 -13.97 13.38
C ARG A 50 -8.97 -13.25 13.68
N ARG A 51 -9.29 -12.21 12.90
CA ARG A 51 -10.54 -11.46 13.04
C ARG A 51 -11.77 -12.37 12.96
N GLU A 52 -11.74 -13.39 12.11
CA GLU A 52 -12.83 -14.34 11.98
C GLU A 52 -13.05 -15.14 13.27
N GLU A 53 -11.98 -15.58 13.93
CA GLU A 53 -12.07 -16.28 15.22
C GLU A 53 -12.81 -15.43 16.27
N VAL A 54 -12.51 -14.12 16.30
CA VAL A 54 -13.15 -13.16 17.22
C VAL A 54 -14.63 -12.98 16.88
N ILE A 55 -14.97 -12.81 15.60
CA ILE A 55 -16.37 -12.68 15.16
C ILE A 55 -17.17 -13.93 15.55
N GLN A 56 -16.64 -15.12 15.27
CA GLN A 56 -17.30 -16.38 15.61
C GLN A 56 -17.43 -16.57 17.12
N TYR A 57 -16.44 -16.15 17.91
CA TYR A 57 -16.55 -16.14 19.36
C TYR A 57 -17.72 -15.26 19.84
N ILE A 58 -17.89 -14.06 19.27
CA ILE A 58 -19.00 -13.17 19.64
C ILE A 58 -20.35 -13.82 19.32
N TYR A 59 -20.48 -14.43 18.15
CA TYR A 59 -21.69 -15.18 17.79
C TYR A 59 -21.97 -16.36 18.72
N ALA A 60 -20.95 -17.13 19.07
CA ALA A 60 -21.08 -18.27 19.98
C ALA A 60 -21.47 -17.82 21.40
N LYS A 61 -20.91 -16.69 21.87
CA LYS A 61 -21.13 -16.17 23.22
C LYS A 61 -22.50 -15.53 23.40
N TYR A 62 -22.93 -14.70 22.46
CA TYR A 62 -24.15 -13.91 22.58
C TYR A 62 -25.34 -14.48 21.78
N GLY A 63 -25.09 -15.42 20.87
CA GLY A 63 -26.10 -16.00 19.98
C GLY A 63 -26.21 -15.23 18.66
N ARG A 64 -26.25 -15.96 17.54
CA ARG A 64 -26.41 -15.39 16.18
C ARG A 64 -27.72 -14.67 15.95
N ASP A 65 -28.72 -14.92 16.79
CA ASP A 65 -30.01 -14.26 16.78
C ASP A 65 -29.99 -12.89 17.50
N LYS A 66 -28.92 -12.58 18.24
CA LYS A 66 -28.75 -11.36 19.06
C LYS A 66 -27.54 -10.50 18.68
N ALA A 67 -26.70 -11.04 17.82
CA ALA A 67 -25.45 -10.44 17.38
C ALA A 67 -25.42 -10.39 15.85
N GLY A 68 -24.91 -9.31 15.27
CA GLY A 68 -24.84 -9.13 13.83
C GLY A 68 -23.84 -8.06 13.41
N LEU A 69 -23.34 -8.16 12.17
CA LEU A 69 -22.49 -7.15 11.56
C LEU A 69 -23.35 -6.01 10.98
N ALA A 70 -22.94 -4.77 11.18
CA ALA A 70 -23.57 -3.62 10.54
C ALA A 70 -23.40 -3.68 9.01
N ALA A 71 -24.36 -3.11 8.28
CA ALA A 71 -24.20 -2.92 6.84
C ALA A 71 -23.37 -1.66 6.54
N THR A 72 -22.91 -1.57 5.30
CA THR A 72 -22.33 -0.38 4.71
C THR A 72 -22.98 -0.18 3.35
N VAL A 73 -23.66 0.95 3.18
CA VAL A 73 -24.34 1.29 1.93
C VAL A 73 -23.31 1.75 0.90
N ILE A 74 -23.04 0.91 -0.10
CA ILE A 74 -22.11 1.27 -1.19
C ILE A 74 -22.87 2.04 -2.26
N SER A 75 -22.48 3.30 -2.48
CA SER A 75 -23.05 4.15 -3.51
C SER A 75 -22.18 4.16 -4.79
N TYR A 76 -22.81 4.45 -5.94
CA TYR A 76 -22.07 4.73 -7.16
C TYR A 76 -21.17 5.96 -7.00
N ARG A 77 -19.87 5.76 -7.26
CA ARG A 77 -18.87 6.82 -7.40
C ARG A 77 -18.53 7.02 -8.87
N SER A 78 -17.86 8.10 -9.21
CA SER A 78 -17.63 8.53 -10.60
C SER A 78 -16.99 7.46 -11.49
N ARG A 79 -16.00 6.71 -10.98
CA ARG A 79 -15.35 5.62 -11.75
C ARG A 79 -16.26 4.41 -11.94
N SER A 80 -16.98 3.98 -10.90
CA SER A 80 -17.94 2.87 -11.01
C SER A 80 -19.12 3.24 -11.90
N ALA A 81 -19.61 4.48 -11.80
CA ALA A 81 -20.70 4.98 -12.64
C ALA A 81 -20.32 4.96 -14.13
N LEU A 82 -19.16 5.53 -14.47
CA LEU A 82 -18.62 5.50 -15.84
C LEU A 82 -18.45 4.07 -16.38
N ARG A 83 -17.95 3.15 -15.54
CA ARG A 83 -17.73 1.77 -15.95
C ARG A 83 -19.04 1.03 -16.22
N GLU A 84 -20.03 1.14 -15.34
CA GLU A 84 -21.29 0.42 -15.51
C GLU A 84 -22.13 1.01 -16.64
N VAL A 85 -22.28 2.33 -16.72
CA VAL A 85 -23.01 2.97 -17.83
C VAL A 85 -22.27 2.75 -19.15
N GLY A 86 -20.92 2.82 -19.15
CA GLY A 86 -20.12 2.54 -20.34
C GLY A 86 -20.32 1.12 -20.90
N LYS A 87 -20.40 0.10 -20.04
CA LYS A 87 -20.71 -1.28 -20.45
C LYS A 87 -22.10 -1.38 -21.08
N VAL A 88 -23.10 -0.74 -20.47
CA VAL A 88 -24.48 -0.73 -20.99
C VAL A 88 -24.55 -0.07 -22.37
N PHE A 89 -23.78 0.98 -22.60
CA PHE A 89 -23.65 1.64 -23.89
C PHE A 89 -22.77 0.88 -24.91
N GLY A 90 -22.21 -0.27 -24.54
CA GLY A 90 -21.43 -1.14 -25.43
C GLY A 90 -19.99 -0.69 -25.67
N LEU A 91 -19.43 0.17 -24.83
CA LEU A 91 -18.01 0.52 -24.93
C LEU A 91 -17.13 -0.68 -24.57
N SER A 92 -15.98 -0.80 -25.25
CA SER A 92 -14.97 -1.79 -24.91
C SER A 92 -14.34 -1.49 -23.54
N ASP A 93 -13.85 -2.52 -22.85
CA ASP A 93 -13.14 -2.36 -21.57
C ASP A 93 -11.92 -1.44 -21.70
N ASP A 94 -11.26 -1.45 -22.86
CA ASP A 94 -10.12 -0.57 -23.16
C ASP A 94 -10.57 0.91 -23.19
N ALA A 95 -11.69 1.23 -23.83
CA ALA A 95 -12.25 2.59 -23.88
C ALA A 95 -12.72 3.05 -22.49
N ILE A 96 -13.43 2.19 -21.76
CA ILE A 96 -13.88 2.47 -20.38
C ILE A 96 -12.69 2.70 -19.46
N THR A 97 -11.63 1.90 -19.59
CA THR A 97 -10.41 2.04 -18.80
C THR A 97 -9.65 3.31 -19.16
N ALA A 98 -9.67 3.73 -20.42
CA ALA A 98 -9.07 5.01 -20.85
C ALA A 98 -9.80 6.21 -20.22
N ILE A 99 -11.14 6.28 -20.31
CA ILE A 99 -11.94 7.36 -19.73
C ILE A 99 -11.86 7.36 -18.20
N SER A 100 -11.98 6.19 -17.56
CA SER A 100 -11.93 6.10 -16.09
C SER A 100 -10.52 6.25 -15.52
N GLY A 101 -9.48 6.05 -16.35
CA GLY A 101 -8.07 6.14 -15.99
C GLY A 101 -7.53 7.57 -15.90
N THR A 102 -8.18 8.54 -16.56
CA THR A 102 -7.83 9.97 -16.48
C THR A 102 -8.29 10.63 -15.19
N LYS A 103 -9.11 9.94 -14.39
CA LYS A 103 -9.64 10.43 -13.11
C LYS A 103 -8.78 10.03 -11.91
N TRP A 104 -8.34 11.06 -11.17
CA TRP A 104 -7.73 10.94 -9.84
C TRP A 104 -8.76 11.25 -8.76
N GLY A 105 -8.89 10.41 -7.73
CA GLY A 105 -9.69 10.75 -6.55
C GLY A 105 -11.06 10.08 -6.48
N SER A 106 -11.48 9.79 -5.25
CA SER A 106 -12.86 9.54 -4.83
C SER A 106 -13.70 10.84 -4.72
N TYR A 107 -13.05 12.01 -4.75
CA TYR A 107 -13.68 13.32 -4.54
C TYR A 107 -14.13 14.06 -5.81
N SER A 108 -13.71 13.64 -7.01
CA SER A 108 -14.20 14.24 -8.26
C SER A 108 -15.62 13.73 -8.54
N ARG A 109 -16.62 14.38 -7.95
CA ARG A 109 -18.06 14.07 -8.17
C ARG A 109 -18.48 14.32 -9.62
N GLU A 110 -17.73 15.10 -10.37
CA GLU A 110 -18.12 15.55 -11.71
C GLU A 110 -17.47 14.69 -12.79
N ILE A 111 -18.25 14.28 -13.78
CA ILE A 111 -17.79 13.66 -15.03
C ILE A 111 -17.71 14.76 -16.07
N GLU A 112 -16.48 15.13 -16.43
CA GLU A 112 -16.22 16.23 -17.35
C GLU A 112 -16.06 15.72 -18.78
N ALA A 113 -16.60 16.45 -19.76
CA ALA A 113 -16.40 16.17 -21.19
C ALA A 113 -14.91 16.20 -21.59
N GLU A 114 -14.07 16.89 -20.82
CA GLU A 114 -12.63 16.95 -21.05
C GLU A 114 -11.93 15.61 -20.78
N ASP A 115 -12.45 14.79 -19.85
CA ASP A 115 -11.90 13.45 -19.58
C ASP A 115 -12.03 12.52 -20.79
N ALA A 116 -13.14 12.64 -21.53
CA ALA A 116 -13.34 11.92 -22.80
C ALA A 116 -12.38 12.41 -23.89
N ARG A 117 -12.20 13.73 -24.05
CA ARG A 117 -11.22 14.29 -25.02
C ARG A 117 -9.81 13.77 -24.75
N ARG A 118 -9.41 13.75 -23.47
CA ARG A 118 -8.08 13.28 -23.04
C ARG A 118 -7.88 11.80 -23.29
N ALA A 119 -8.96 11.00 -23.28
CA ALA A 119 -8.94 9.60 -23.66
C ALA A 119 -8.90 9.39 -25.20
N GLY A 120 -8.88 10.46 -26.00
CA GLY A 120 -8.91 10.39 -27.46
C GLY A 120 -10.31 10.16 -28.02
N LEU A 121 -11.36 10.38 -27.23
CA LEU A 121 -12.75 10.24 -27.64
C LEU A 121 -13.38 11.61 -27.89
N ASP A 122 -14.28 11.68 -28.87
CA ASP A 122 -15.00 12.90 -29.17
C ASP A 122 -16.21 13.08 -28.22
N PRO A 123 -16.19 14.03 -27.28
CA PRO A 123 -17.32 14.25 -26.37
C PRO A 123 -18.52 14.92 -27.06
N SER A 124 -18.36 15.39 -28.30
CA SER A 124 -19.49 15.88 -29.10
C SER A 124 -20.29 14.74 -29.73
N ASP A 125 -19.75 13.52 -29.72
CA ASP A 125 -20.51 12.33 -30.08
C ASP A 125 -21.75 12.20 -29.18
N LYS A 126 -22.90 12.02 -29.82
CA LYS A 126 -24.20 12.02 -29.14
C LYS A 126 -24.32 10.89 -28.13
N TYR A 127 -23.79 9.70 -28.44
CA TYR A 127 -23.88 8.53 -27.58
C TYR A 127 -22.93 8.67 -26.38
N LEU A 128 -21.71 9.15 -26.61
CA LEU A 128 -20.76 9.40 -25.54
C LEU A 128 -21.28 10.47 -24.58
N LYS A 129 -21.83 11.57 -25.11
CA LYS A 129 -22.43 12.63 -24.29
C LYS A 129 -23.56 12.08 -23.41
N GLN A 130 -24.49 11.32 -24.01
CA GLN A 130 -25.59 10.70 -23.27
C GLN A 130 -25.10 9.74 -22.19
N MET A 131 -24.04 8.97 -22.46
CA MET A 131 -23.40 8.10 -21.48
C MET A 131 -22.83 8.88 -20.29
N LEU A 132 -22.10 9.97 -20.55
CA LEU A 132 -21.50 10.82 -19.50
C LEU A 132 -22.57 11.51 -18.63
N ASP A 133 -23.66 11.96 -19.26
CA ASP A 133 -24.79 12.59 -18.57
C ASP A 133 -25.49 11.59 -17.66
N LEU A 134 -25.80 10.39 -18.14
CA LEU A 134 -26.41 9.31 -17.34
C LEU A 134 -25.48 8.84 -16.22
N ALA A 135 -24.18 8.70 -16.51
CA ALA A 135 -23.19 8.34 -15.50
C ALA A 135 -23.13 9.38 -14.39
N SER A 136 -23.35 10.66 -14.68
CA SER A 136 -23.38 11.73 -13.67
C SER A 136 -24.62 11.65 -12.78
N GLN A 137 -25.77 11.32 -13.36
CA GLN A 137 -27.05 11.23 -12.64
C GLN A 137 -27.07 10.10 -11.60
N ILE A 138 -26.39 8.98 -11.87
CA ILE A 138 -26.36 7.85 -10.94
C ILE A 138 -25.34 8.02 -9.81
N ILE A 139 -24.49 9.05 -9.81
CA ILE A 139 -23.52 9.27 -8.74
C ILE A 139 -24.28 9.52 -7.42
N GLY A 140 -23.94 8.75 -6.39
CA GLY A 140 -24.60 8.79 -5.09
C GLY A 140 -25.79 7.82 -4.95
N PHE A 141 -26.29 7.22 -6.04
CA PHE A 141 -27.32 6.18 -5.93
C PHE A 141 -26.77 4.96 -5.19
N PRO A 142 -27.56 4.31 -4.32
CA PRO A 142 -27.16 3.06 -3.68
C PRO A 142 -26.99 1.96 -4.74
N ARG A 143 -25.93 1.17 -4.61
CA ARG A 143 -25.62 0.05 -5.52
C ARG A 143 -25.92 -1.30 -4.89
N HIS A 144 -25.43 -1.52 -3.67
CA HIS A 144 -25.65 -2.74 -2.89
C HIS A 144 -25.24 -2.49 -1.43
N LEU A 145 -25.72 -3.35 -0.53
CA LEU A 145 -25.22 -3.44 0.83
C LEU A 145 -23.92 -4.26 0.84
N SER A 146 -22.96 -3.81 1.63
CA SER A 146 -21.73 -4.53 1.95
C SER A 146 -21.63 -4.70 3.46
N GLN A 147 -20.78 -5.62 3.91
CA GLN A 147 -20.49 -5.78 5.33
C GLN A 147 -19.64 -4.62 5.84
N HIS A 148 -19.95 -4.09 7.01
CA HIS A 148 -19.07 -3.15 7.68
C HIS A 148 -17.77 -3.84 8.09
N VAL A 149 -16.66 -3.12 7.94
CA VAL A 149 -15.30 -3.61 8.21
C VAL A 149 -14.98 -3.84 9.70
N GLY A 150 -15.94 -3.65 10.61
CA GLY A 150 -15.67 -3.63 12.05
C GLY A 150 -16.94 -3.64 12.90
N GLY A 151 -17.86 -2.73 12.58
CA GLY A 151 -19.13 -2.52 13.27
C GLY A 151 -19.94 -3.78 13.50
N PHE A 152 -20.16 -4.04 14.77
CA PHE A 152 -20.90 -5.17 15.28
C PHE A 152 -21.96 -4.66 16.26
N VAL A 153 -23.18 -5.17 16.15
CA VAL A 153 -24.29 -4.84 17.06
C VAL A 153 -24.60 -6.03 17.95
N ILE A 154 -24.82 -5.76 19.24
CA ILE A 154 -25.22 -6.76 20.22
C ILE A 154 -26.49 -6.27 20.92
N SER A 155 -27.54 -7.09 20.89
CA SER A 155 -28.81 -6.82 21.56
C SER A 155 -29.09 -7.83 22.66
N ARG A 156 -29.91 -7.44 23.65
CA ARG A 156 -30.40 -8.35 24.69
C ARG A 156 -31.42 -9.35 24.14
N ASP A 157 -32.35 -8.84 23.34
CA ASP A 157 -33.40 -9.60 22.66
C ASP A 157 -32.99 -9.93 21.22
N ARG A 158 -33.83 -10.65 20.49
CA ARG A 158 -33.54 -11.07 19.11
C ARG A 158 -33.43 -9.86 18.19
N LEU A 159 -32.38 -9.78 17.38
CA LEU A 159 -32.21 -8.72 16.38
C LEU A 159 -33.39 -8.69 15.40
N SER A 160 -33.89 -9.86 15.01
CA SER A 160 -35.02 -9.99 14.07
C SER A 160 -36.34 -9.39 14.55
N SER A 161 -36.49 -9.05 15.84
CA SER A 161 -37.68 -8.33 16.32
C SER A 161 -37.60 -6.82 16.14
N LEU A 162 -36.40 -6.28 15.85
CA LEU A 162 -36.13 -4.86 15.71
C LEU A 162 -35.68 -4.49 14.30
N ILE A 163 -34.84 -5.34 13.69
CA ILE A 163 -34.13 -5.05 12.43
C ILE A 163 -34.23 -6.27 11.51
N PRO A 164 -34.46 -6.07 10.20
CA PRO A 164 -34.21 -7.09 9.20
C PRO A 164 -32.76 -7.61 9.27
N ILE A 165 -32.61 -8.93 9.23
CA ILE A 165 -31.31 -9.60 9.22
C ILE A 165 -31.19 -10.48 7.98
N GLU A 166 -29.97 -10.55 7.44
CA GLU A 166 -29.61 -11.42 6.33
C GLU A 166 -28.41 -12.29 6.69
N ASN A 167 -28.28 -13.43 6.02
CA ASN A 167 -27.05 -14.21 6.08
C ASN A 167 -26.01 -13.57 5.16
N ALA A 168 -24.79 -13.45 5.66
CA ALA A 168 -23.68 -13.00 4.84
C ALA A 168 -23.30 -14.04 3.77
N ALA A 169 -22.54 -13.60 2.76
CA ALA A 169 -21.91 -14.50 1.81
C ALA A 169 -20.86 -15.44 2.46
N MET A 170 -20.24 -15.00 3.56
CA MET A 170 -19.37 -15.84 4.36
C MET A 170 -20.20 -16.72 5.29
N GLN A 171 -19.81 -17.99 5.38
CA GLN A 171 -20.51 -18.96 6.20
C GLN A 171 -20.60 -18.48 7.66
N ASP A 172 -21.75 -18.72 8.28
CA ASP A 172 -21.99 -18.47 9.69
C ASP A 172 -21.83 -17.01 10.16
N ARG A 173 -22.10 -16.06 9.27
CA ARG A 173 -22.21 -14.64 9.63
C ARG A 173 -23.62 -14.08 9.41
N THR A 174 -24.04 -13.21 10.32
CA THR A 174 -25.31 -12.47 10.25
C THR A 174 -25.02 -11.00 9.98
N ILE A 175 -25.74 -10.37 9.07
CA ILE A 175 -25.65 -8.93 8.77
C ILE A 175 -27.01 -8.29 9.08
N VAL A 176 -26.99 -7.10 9.67
CA VAL A 176 -28.18 -6.23 9.79
C VAL A 176 -28.20 -5.25 8.62
N GLU A 177 -29.38 -4.92 8.10
CA GLU A 177 -29.50 -4.04 6.93
C GLU A 177 -29.17 -2.56 7.20
N TRP A 178 -29.09 -2.17 8.49
CA TRP A 178 -28.80 -0.80 8.92
C TRP A 178 -27.31 -0.51 8.99
N ASP A 179 -26.95 0.74 8.69
CA ASP A 179 -25.58 1.20 8.78
C ASP A 179 -25.22 1.75 10.17
N LYS A 180 -24.00 2.26 10.32
CA LYS A 180 -23.49 2.76 11.60
C LYS A 180 -24.29 3.96 12.11
N ASP A 181 -24.72 4.85 11.22
CA ASP A 181 -25.41 6.09 11.59
C ASP A 181 -26.86 5.77 12.02
N ASP A 182 -27.49 4.81 11.35
CA ASP A 182 -28.81 4.29 11.72
C ASP A 182 -28.79 3.63 13.11
N LEU A 183 -27.81 2.76 13.36
CA LEU A 183 -27.67 2.06 14.65
C LEU A 183 -27.38 3.02 15.81
N GLU A 184 -26.56 4.05 15.56
CA GLU A 184 -26.25 5.09 16.53
C GLU A 184 -27.46 5.96 16.86
N SER A 185 -28.27 6.31 15.86
CA SER A 185 -29.50 7.07 16.04
C SER A 185 -30.53 6.37 16.93
N LEU A 186 -30.47 5.04 17.00
CA LEU A 186 -31.34 4.20 17.83
C LEU A 186 -30.72 3.83 19.19
N GLY A 187 -29.52 4.31 19.49
CA GLY A 187 -28.84 4.06 20.76
C GLY A 187 -28.48 2.59 20.98
N MET A 188 -28.27 1.83 19.89
CA MET A 188 -27.90 0.43 20.00
C MET A 188 -26.44 0.27 20.40
N LEU A 189 -26.16 -0.77 21.20
CA LEU A 189 -24.79 -1.10 21.59
C LEU A 189 -24.01 -1.57 20.36
N LYS A 190 -22.99 -0.80 19.99
CA LYS A 190 -22.06 -1.09 18.92
C LYS A 190 -20.68 -1.41 19.49
N ILE A 191 -19.96 -2.30 18.82
CA ILE A 191 -18.56 -2.61 19.09
C ILE A 191 -17.85 -2.72 17.75
N ASP A 192 -16.70 -2.08 17.58
CA ASP A 192 -15.90 -2.20 16.37
C ASP A 192 -14.84 -3.32 16.54
N VAL A 193 -15.05 -4.45 15.85
CA VAL A 193 -14.08 -5.56 15.75
C VAL A 193 -13.15 -5.30 14.56
N LEU A 194 -12.18 -4.43 14.79
CA LEU A 194 -11.24 -3.98 13.76
C LEU A 194 -10.11 -4.99 13.57
N ALA A 195 -9.56 -5.00 12.36
CA ALA A 195 -8.42 -5.80 11.99
C ALA A 195 -7.25 -4.91 11.57
N LEU A 196 -6.10 -5.14 12.18
CA LEU A 196 -4.87 -4.41 11.89
C LEU A 196 -3.79 -5.38 11.37
N GLY A 197 -3.40 -5.20 10.11
CA GLY A 197 -2.39 -6.06 9.46
C GLY A 197 -1.03 -6.04 10.17
N MET A 198 -0.65 -4.92 10.77
CA MET A 198 0.61 -4.83 11.51
C MET A 198 0.65 -5.74 12.74
N LEU A 199 -0.48 -5.99 13.41
CA LEU A 199 -0.51 -6.93 14.54
C LEU A 199 -0.21 -8.36 14.06
N THR A 200 -0.74 -8.74 12.89
CA THR A 200 -0.38 -10.01 12.23
C THR A 200 1.12 -10.07 11.94
N CYS A 201 1.69 -8.99 11.40
CA CYS A 201 3.13 -8.90 11.11
C CYS A 201 3.97 -9.08 12.37
N ILE A 202 3.64 -8.37 13.45
CA ILE A 202 4.36 -8.46 14.74
C ILE A 202 4.26 -9.88 15.31
N ARG A 203 3.07 -10.51 15.31
CA ARG A 203 2.93 -11.92 15.74
C ARG A 203 3.85 -12.83 14.93
N LYS A 204 3.81 -12.75 13.60
CA LYS A 204 4.65 -13.58 12.73
C LYS A 204 6.14 -13.34 13.00
N ALA A 205 6.54 -12.08 13.20
CA ALA A 205 7.91 -11.73 13.56
C ALA A 205 8.33 -12.35 14.91
N TYR A 206 7.50 -12.27 15.94
CA TYR A 206 7.77 -12.90 17.23
C TYR A 206 7.84 -14.44 17.12
N SER A 207 7.00 -15.05 16.29
CA SER A 207 7.09 -16.49 16.02
C SER A 207 8.42 -16.86 15.34
N PHE A 208 8.90 -16.06 14.39
CA PHE A 208 10.22 -16.26 13.79
C PHE A 208 11.37 -16.02 14.78
N LEU A 209 11.30 -14.99 15.64
CA LEU A 209 12.28 -14.77 16.70
C LEU A 209 12.34 -15.95 17.67
N GLN A 210 11.19 -16.51 18.03
CA GLN A 210 11.14 -17.67 18.91
C GLN A 210 11.78 -18.89 18.26
N SER A 211 11.38 -19.21 17.03
CA SER A 211 11.82 -20.43 16.33
C SER A 211 13.28 -20.40 15.86
N HIS A 212 13.79 -19.23 15.44
CA HIS A 212 15.11 -19.11 14.82
C HIS A 212 16.16 -18.44 15.71
N TYR A 213 15.73 -17.62 16.66
CA TYR A 213 16.62 -16.88 17.57
C TYR A 213 16.47 -17.30 19.04
N GLY A 214 15.53 -18.20 19.35
CA GLY A 214 15.26 -18.63 20.72
C GLY A 214 14.74 -17.50 21.63
N ARG A 215 14.23 -16.40 21.05
CA ARG A 215 13.75 -15.23 21.79
C ARG A 215 12.24 -15.20 21.85
N THR A 216 11.70 -15.20 23.06
CA THR A 216 10.26 -15.01 23.30
C THR A 216 10.03 -13.57 23.72
N GLU A 217 9.45 -12.79 22.81
CA GLU A 217 9.16 -11.37 23.03
C GLU A 217 7.65 -11.13 23.08
N THR A 218 7.27 -10.05 23.76
CA THR A 218 5.92 -9.50 23.88
C THR A 218 6.01 -7.99 23.63
N LEU A 219 4.86 -7.32 23.45
CA LEU A 219 4.86 -5.86 23.25
C LEU A 219 5.51 -5.11 24.42
N SER A 220 5.44 -5.66 25.64
CA SER A 220 5.98 -5.07 26.86
C SER A 220 7.40 -5.53 27.21
N SER A 221 7.96 -6.56 26.56
CA SER A 221 9.31 -7.08 26.90
C SER A 221 10.44 -6.36 26.17
N LEU A 222 10.11 -5.58 25.14
CA LEU A 222 11.10 -4.84 24.38
C LEU A 222 11.73 -3.72 25.22
N PRO A 223 13.02 -3.41 25.00
CA PRO A 223 13.69 -2.36 25.75
C PRO A 223 13.01 -1.01 25.48
N ASP A 224 12.77 -0.23 26.52
CA ASP A 224 12.35 1.16 26.40
C ASP A 224 13.54 1.99 25.86
N GLU A 225 13.25 2.93 24.95
CA GLU A 225 14.20 3.95 24.50
C GLU A 225 15.52 3.47 23.86
N ASP A 226 15.47 2.42 23.03
CA ASP A 226 16.65 1.89 22.32
C ASP A 226 17.24 2.89 21.31
N GLU A 227 18.45 3.39 21.59
CA GLU A 227 19.12 4.44 20.82
C GLU A 227 19.26 4.10 19.33
N ALA A 228 19.66 2.86 19.01
CA ALA A 228 19.87 2.44 17.63
C ALA A 228 18.56 2.44 16.82
N THR A 229 17.44 2.04 17.44
CA THR A 229 16.11 2.13 16.84
C THR A 229 15.75 3.58 16.54
N TYR A 230 15.98 4.52 17.47
CA TYR A 230 15.73 5.94 17.22
C TYR A 230 16.67 6.54 16.17
N ASP A 231 17.92 6.11 16.07
CA ASP A 231 18.82 6.54 15.02
C ASP A 231 18.35 6.11 13.63
N MET A 232 17.82 4.89 13.50
CA MET A 232 17.17 4.42 12.27
C MET A 232 15.97 5.32 11.91
N ILE A 233 15.12 5.62 12.90
CA ILE A 233 13.95 6.50 12.70
C ILE A 233 14.38 7.90 12.30
N CYS A 234 15.38 8.49 12.97
CA CYS A 234 15.89 9.84 12.65
C CYS A 234 16.44 9.95 11.23
N ARG A 235 16.97 8.86 10.66
CA ARG A 235 17.42 8.79 9.26
C ARG A 235 16.29 8.59 8.26
N ALA A 236 15.04 8.51 8.73
CA ALA A 236 13.85 8.20 7.96
C ALA A 236 13.90 6.83 7.27
N ASP A 237 14.56 5.86 7.91
CA ASP A 237 14.66 4.50 7.41
C ASP A 237 13.47 3.64 7.91
N THR A 238 12.28 4.00 7.41
CA THR A 238 11.00 3.52 7.94
C THR A 238 10.13 2.83 6.87
N ILE A 239 10.73 2.37 5.76
CA ILE A 239 10.00 1.59 4.74
C ILE A 239 9.42 0.32 5.39
N GLY A 240 8.09 0.13 5.25
CA GLY A 240 7.34 -1.00 5.81
C GLY A 240 6.95 -0.86 7.29
N VAL A 241 7.49 0.14 7.99
CA VAL A 241 7.19 0.40 9.42
C VAL A 241 5.77 0.94 9.57
N PHE A 242 5.11 0.61 10.67
CA PHE A 242 3.74 1.06 10.94
C PHE A 242 3.65 2.58 11.06
N GLN A 243 2.60 3.17 10.47
CA GLN A 243 2.23 4.59 10.51
C GLN A 243 3.26 5.59 9.96
N ILE A 244 4.57 5.49 10.23
CA ILE A 244 5.59 6.51 9.91
C ILE A 244 6.36 6.24 8.60
N GLU A 245 5.74 5.53 7.67
CA GLU A 245 6.32 5.15 6.37
C GLU A 245 5.88 6.06 5.20
N SER A 246 4.91 6.96 5.40
CA SER A 246 4.49 7.85 4.31
C SER A 246 5.58 8.88 3.98
N ARG A 247 5.61 9.39 2.75
CA ARG A 247 6.63 10.37 2.34
C ARG A 247 6.62 11.65 3.16
N ALA A 248 5.45 12.12 3.57
CA ALA A 248 5.35 13.30 4.43
C ALA A 248 5.97 13.04 5.80
N GLN A 249 5.75 11.87 6.40
CA GLN A 249 6.37 11.48 7.67
C GLN A 249 7.87 11.25 7.52
N MET A 250 8.31 10.48 6.51
CA MET A 250 9.73 10.29 6.24
C MET A 250 10.48 11.62 6.00
N SER A 251 9.84 12.63 5.41
CA SER A 251 10.44 13.97 5.29
C SER A 251 10.51 14.74 6.61
N MET A 252 9.63 14.42 7.57
CA MET A 252 9.59 15.05 8.88
C MET A 252 10.60 14.45 9.85
N LEU A 253 10.81 13.12 9.82
CA LEU A 253 11.65 12.40 10.77
C LEU A 253 13.08 13.00 10.95
N PRO A 254 13.82 13.39 9.89
CA PRO A 254 15.16 14.00 10.05
C PRO A 254 15.13 15.38 10.70
N ARG A 255 13.98 16.05 10.67
CA ARG A 255 13.74 17.37 11.26
C ARG A 255 13.27 17.25 12.71
N LEU A 256 12.37 16.30 12.98
CA LEU A 256 11.83 16.00 14.30
C LEU A 256 12.91 15.42 15.23
N LYS A 257 13.73 14.49 14.70
CA LYS A 257 14.71 13.70 15.44
C LYS A 257 14.11 13.11 16.72
N PRO A 258 13.19 12.14 16.60
CA PRO A 258 12.58 11.50 17.76
C PRO A 258 13.66 10.79 18.58
N ARG A 259 13.59 10.97 19.90
CA ARG A 259 14.53 10.39 20.89
C ARG A 259 13.83 9.79 22.11
N CYS A 260 12.52 9.92 22.19
CA CYS A 260 11.71 9.24 23.19
C CYS A 260 10.37 8.78 22.62
N TYR A 261 9.70 7.90 23.36
CA TYR A 261 8.40 7.34 22.98
C TYR A 261 7.38 8.42 22.66
N TYR A 262 7.36 9.50 23.46
CA TYR A 262 6.42 10.60 23.28
C TYR A 262 6.63 11.36 21.95
N ASP A 263 7.85 11.38 21.41
CA ASP A 263 8.08 11.96 20.08
C ASP A 263 7.40 11.14 18.97
N LEU A 264 7.31 9.81 19.13
CA LEU A 264 6.57 8.94 18.21
C LEU A 264 5.06 9.17 18.31
N VAL A 265 4.55 9.43 19.51
CA VAL A 265 3.14 9.85 19.73
C VAL A 265 2.84 11.12 18.92
N ILE A 266 3.76 12.09 18.95
CA ILE A 266 3.64 13.32 18.18
C ILE A 266 3.71 13.04 16.67
N GLU A 267 4.67 12.24 16.21
CA GLU A 267 4.84 11.91 14.79
C GLU A 267 3.58 11.27 14.17
N VAL A 268 2.91 10.38 14.92
CA VAL A 268 1.65 9.74 14.50
C VAL A 268 0.49 10.75 14.37
N ALA A 269 0.52 11.84 15.15
CA ALA A 269 -0.54 12.82 15.21
C ALA A 269 -0.34 14.01 14.26
N ILE A 270 0.90 14.46 14.08
CA ILE A 270 1.25 15.76 13.49
C ILE A 270 1.09 15.81 11.96
N VAL A 271 1.35 14.71 11.24
CA VAL A 271 1.31 14.69 9.77
C VAL A 271 -0.11 14.46 9.26
N ARG A 272 -0.99 15.46 9.47
CA ARG A 272 -2.41 15.41 9.12
C ARG A 272 -2.94 16.76 8.63
N PRO A 273 -4.05 16.80 7.86
CA PRO A 273 -4.60 18.05 7.35
C PRO A 273 -4.88 19.11 8.43
N GLY A 274 -5.37 18.71 9.62
CA GLY A 274 -5.66 19.63 10.73
C GLY A 274 -4.45 20.41 11.23
N PRO A 275 -3.43 19.75 11.80
CA PRO A 275 -2.22 20.43 12.26
C PRO A 275 -1.52 21.24 11.17
N ILE A 276 -1.58 20.80 9.90
CA ILE A 276 -1.03 21.52 8.75
C ILE A 276 -1.83 22.80 8.46
N GLN A 277 -3.16 22.74 8.50
CA GLN A 277 -4.05 23.89 8.27
C GLN A 277 -4.03 24.88 9.44
N GLY A 278 -3.85 24.38 10.67
CA GLY A 278 -3.72 25.17 11.90
C GLY A 278 -2.35 25.82 12.10
N ASP A 279 -1.42 25.69 11.14
CA ASP A 279 -0.03 26.18 11.21
C ASP A 279 0.73 25.73 12.47
N MET A 280 0.48 24.50 12.93
CA MET A 280 1.07 23.95 14.16
C MET A 280 2.41 23.25 13.89
N VAL A 281 2.56 22.68 12.69
CA VAL A 281 3.70 21.82 12.33
C VAL A 281 5.02 22.59 12.30
N HIS A 282 5.05 23.74 11.62
CA HIS A 282 6.28 24.51 11.45
C HIS A 282 6.80 25.12 12.76
N PRO A 283 5.97 25.75 13.62
CA PRO A 283 6.41 26.21 14.93
C PRO A 283 6.98 25.09 15.80
N TYR A 284 6.30 23.94 15.85
CA TYR A 284 6.77 22.80 16.64
C TYR A 284 8.15 22.32 16.17
N LEU A 285 8.35 22.14 14.85
CA LEU A 285 9.64 21.74 14.29
C LEU A 285 10.75 22.76 14.54
N ARG A 286 10.48 24.07 14.41
CA ARG A 286 11.50 25.11 14.68
C ARG A 286 11.94 25.10 16.14
N ARG A 287 10.99 24.95 17.08
CA ARG A 287 11.28 24.84 18.52
C ARG A 287 12.06 23.58 18.84
N ARG A 288 11.68 22.45 18.23
CA ARG A 288 12.38 21.18 18.38
C ARG A 288 13.82 21.24 17.86
N GLN A 289 14.04 21.94 16.75
CA GLN A 289 15.37 22.18 16.18
C GLN A 289 16.17 23.27 16.93
N GLY A 290 15.60 23.90 17.96
CA GLY A 290 16.24 25.00 18.69
C GLY A 290 16.33 26.31 17.90
N LYS A 291 15.66 26.42 16.75
CA LYS A 291 15.62 27.63 15.91
C LYS A 291 14.68 28.72 16.48
N GLU A 292 13.76 28.33 17.35
CA GLU A 292 12.79 29.21 18.02
C GLU A 292 12.75 28.86 19.52
N ARG A 293 12.77 29.88 20.40
CA ARG A 293 12.70 29.65 21.86
C ARG A 293 11.27 29.30 22.26
N VAL A 294 11.11 28.26 23.08
CA VAL A 294 9.81 27.92 23.67
C VAL A 294 9.45 29.00 24.69
N SER A 295 8.30 29.65 24.50
CA SER A 295 7.71 30.60 25.44
C SER A 295 6.28 30.17 25.78
N PHE A 296 5.92 30.34 27.05
CA PHE A 296 4.58 30.14 27.55
C PHE A 296 4.10 31.46 28.14
N PRO A 297 2.88 31.95 27.83
CA PRO A 297 2.38 33.20 28.40
C PRO A 297 2.22 33.13 29.92
N LYS A 298 1.92 31.94 30.47
CA LYS A 298 1.77 31.67 31.90
C LYS A 298 2.29 30.28 32.24
N GLU A 299 2.72 30.09 33.49
CA GLU A 299 3.20 28.79 34.00
C GLU A 299 2.13 27.70 33.94
N GLU A 300 0.84 28.04 34.17
CA GLU A 300 -0.26 27.07 34.11
C GLU A 300 -0.39 26.37 32.73
N LEU A 301 -0.01 27.05 31.64
CA LEU A 301 -0.02 26.45 30.30
C LEU A 301 1.24 25.61 30.02
N ALA A 302 2.30 25.76 30.81
CA ALA A 302 3.51 24.96 30.67
C ALA A 302 3.24 23.50 31.04
N ASP A 303 2.37 23.23 32.01
CA ASP A 303 1.99 21.86 32.40
C ASP A 303 1.21 21.12 31.30
N VAL A 304 0.41 21.86 30.51
CA VAL A 304 -0.41 21.30 29.43
C VAL A 304 0.40 21.15 28.13
N LEU A 305 1.18 22.18 27.77
CA LEU A 305 1.85 22.27 26.47
C LEU A 305 3.35 22.03 26.52
N GLY A 306 3.92 21.77 27.71
CA GLY A 306 5.35 21.54 27.89
C GLY A 306 5.87 20.39 27.03
N LYS A 307 5.13 19.27 27.02
CA LYS A 307 5.48 18.08 26.22
C LYS A 307 5.44 18.32 24.70
N THR A 308 4.67 19.32 24.24
CA THR A 308 4.54 19.69 22.83
C THR A 308 5.17 21.05 22.52
N LEU A 309 6.13 21.48 23.34
CA LEU A 309 6.92 22.69 23.13
C LEU A 309 6.06 23.96 22.91
N GLY A 310 4.95 24.09 23.64
CA GLY A 310 4.08 25.25 23.56
C GLY A 310 3.17 25.29 22.34
N VAL A 311 3.01 24.17 21.62
CA VAL A 311 2.09 24.05 20.48
C VAL A 311 1.01 23.03 20.83
N PRO A 312 -0.30 23.37 20.78
CA PRO A 312 -1.33 22.37 20.95
C PRO A 312 -1.31 21.44 19.73
N LEU A 313 -1.23 20.13 19.95
CA LEU A 313 -1.23 19.11 18.88
C LEU A 313 -2.37 18.09 19.04
N PHE A 314 -2.86 17.88 20.26
CA PHE A 314 -3.89 16.90 20.58
C PHE A 314 -5.23 17.55 20.97
N GLN A 315 -6.31 16.80 20.77
CA GLN A 315 -7.65 17.22 21.22
C GLN A 315 -7.71 17.42 22.74
N GLU A 316 -7.10 16.50 23.49
CA GLU A 316 -7.01 16.56 24.95
C GLU A 316 -6.29 17.83 25.43
N GLN A 317 -5.22 18.25 24.73
CA GLN A 317 -4.55 19.51 25.02
C GLN A 317 -5.43 20.73 24.75
N ALA A 318 -6.18 20.73 23.64
CA ALA A 318 -7.14 21.80 23.34
C ALA A 318 -8.22 21.92 24.43
N MET A 319 -8.73 20.78 24.92
CA MET A 319 -9.69 20.75 26.03
C MET A 319 -9.05 21.26 27.33
N ASN A 320 -7.83 20.82 27.65
CA ASN A 320 -7.10 21.29 28.83
C ASN A 320 -6.79 22.79 28.78
N ILE A 321 -6.50 23.36 27.61
CA ILE A 321 -6.37 24.82 27.45
C ILE A 321 -7.68 25.51 27.81
N ALA A 322 -8.83 25.03 27.32
CA ALA A 322 -10.12 25.63 27.64
C ALA A 322 -10.44 25.53 29.15
N ILE A 323 -10.12 24.41 29.79
CA ILE A 323 -10.33 24.21 31.24
C ILE A 323 -9.39 25.12 32.06
N VAL A 324 -8.09 25.12 31.77
CA VAL A 324 -7.10 25.83 32.58
C VAL A 324 -7.14 27.33 32.32
N ALA A 325 -7.12 27.74 31.04
CA ALA A 325 -6.99 29.14 30.65
C ALA A 325 -8.34 29.88 30.58
N ALA A 326 -9.43 29.22 30.17
CA ALA A 326 -10.77 29.83 30.08
C ALA A 326 -11.71 29.43 31.24
N LYS A 327 -11.26 28.58 32.18
CA LYS A 327 -12.06 28.05 33.31
C LYS A 327 -13.36 27.37 32.88
N PHE A 328 -13.35 26.70 31.73
CA PHE A 328 -14.46 25.84 31.34
C PHE A 328 -14.55 24.65 32.30
N SER A 329 -15.77 24.22 32.59
CA SER A 329 -15.97 22.89 33.18
C SER A 329 -15.56 21.80 32.19
N PRO A 330 -15.14 20.61 32.66
CA PRO A 330 -14.81 19.50 31.77
C PRO A 330 -15.92 19.13 30.77
N GLY A 331 -17.19 19.21 31.19
CA GLY A 331 -18.34 18.99 30.32
C GLY A 331 -18.54 20.07 29.25
N GLU A 332 -18.25 21.34 29.56
CA GLU A 332 -18.25 22.42 28.56
C GLU A 332 -17.12 22.27 27.53
N ALA A 333 -15.95 21.79 27.96
CA ALA A 333 -14.84 21.52 27.06
C ALA A 333 -15.16 20.38 26.06
N ASP A 334 -15.85 19.33 26.48
CA ASP A 334 -16.32 18.29 25.54
C ASP A 334 -17.44 18.80 24.62
N LYS A 335 -18.36 19.65 25.12
CA LYS A 335 -19.37 20.30 24.28
C LYS A 335 -18.74 21.18 23.20
N LEU A 336 -17.70 21.93 23.55
CA LEU A 336 -16.87 22.69 22.58
C LEU A 336 -16.30 21.75 21.51
N ARG A 337 -15.66 20.65 21.90
CA ARG A 337 -15.10 19.66 20.96
C ARG A 337 -16.15 19.10 20.00
N ARG A 338 -17.35 18.74 20.48
CA ARG A 338 -18.43 18.21 19.63
C ARG A 338 -18.96 19.27 18.67
N ALA A 339 -19.19 20.49 19.16
CA ALA A 339 -19.65 21.60 18.33
C ALA A 339 -18.69 21.85 17.16
N MET A 340 -17.39 21.67 17.40
CA MET A 340 -16.36 21.79 16.38
C MET A 340 -16.38 20.65 15.36
N ALA A 341 -16.71 19.41 15.73
CA ALA A 341 -16.87 18.33 14.75
C ALA A 341 -18.08 18.54 13.82
N THR A 342 -19.11 19.25 14.29
CA THR A 342 -20.30 19.63 13.52
C THR A 342 -20.18 20.96 12.78
N PHE A 343 -18.96 21.48 12.61
CA PHE A 343 -18.61 22.80 12.06
C PHE A 343 -19.50 23.28 10.90
N ARG A 344 -19.80 22.40 9.94
CA ARG A 344 -20.59 22.78 8.74
C ARG A 344 -22.10 22.86 8.92
N ARG A 345 -22.66 22.37 10.03
CA ARG A 345 -24.12 22.12 10.14
C ARG A 345 -24.86 23.04 11.11
N VAL A 346 -24.23 23.57 12.17
CA VAL A 346 -25.02 23.98 13.36
C VAL A 346 -24.82 25.44 13.82
N GLY A 347 -23.80 26.17 13.36
CA GLY A 347 -23.67 27.63 13.64
C GLY A 347 -23.48 28.02 15.12
N THR A 348 -23.28 27.06 16.02
CA THR A 348 -23.15 27.23 17.48
C THR A 348 -21.75 27.64 17.95
N ILE A 349 -20.79 27.83 17.04
CA ILE A 349 -19.39 28.10 17.38
C ILE A 349 -19.15 29.51 17.93
N ASN A 350 -19.89 30.50 17.43
CA ASN A 350 -19.67 31.91 17.81
C ASN A 350 -19.89 32.13 19.32
N SER A 351 -20.81 31.40 19.95
CA SER A 351 -21.03 31.50 21.40
C SER A 351 -19.88 30.92 22.20
N PHE A 352 -19.31 29.80 21.75
CA PHE A 352 -18.17 29.17 22.42
C PHE A 352 -16.88 29.97 22.21
N GLN A 353 -16.69 30.56 21.03
CA GLN A 353 -15.58 31.47 20.75
C GLN A 353 -15.60 32.65 21.73
N HIS A 354 -16.73 33.35 21.82
CA HIS A 354 -16.87 34.48 22.73
C HIS A 354 -16.60 34.07 24.18
N LYS A 355 -17.19 32.95 24.63
CA LYS A 355 -17.01 32.46 26.01
C LYS A 355 -15.56 32.10 26.31
N MET A 356 -14.85 31.46 25.38
CA MET A 356 -13.45 31.08 25.57
C MET A 356 -12.53 32.30 25.58
N VAL A 357 -12.69 33.21 24.61
CA VAL A 357 -11.85 34.42 24.51
C VAL A 357 -12.05 35.32 25.72
N GLU A 358 -13.29 35.62 26.12
CA GLU A 358 -13.55 36.44 27.30
C GLU A 358 -13.07 35.75 28.59
N GLY A 359 -13.23 34.43 28.71
CA GLY A 359 -12.71 33.66 29.84
C GLY A 359 -11.19 33.74 29.97
N MET A 360 -10.46 33.63 28.86
CA MET A 360 -9.00 33.80 28.85
C MET A 360 -8.60 35.25 29.16
N VAL A 361 -9.27 36.24 28.60
CA VAL A 361 -8.97 37.66 28.87
C VAL A 361 -9.23 38.01 30.33
N SER A 362 -10.32 37.53 30.93
CA SER A 362 -10.60 37.73 32.36
C SER A 362 -9.54 37.08 33.26
N ASN A 363 -8.90 36.02 32.77
CA ASN A 363 -7.81 35.34 33.47
C ASN A 363 -6.45 35.95 33.16
N GLY A 364 -6.37 37.10 32.49
CA GLY A 364 -5.15 37.86 32.25
C GLY A 364 -4.29 37.33 31.11
N TYR A 365 -4.89 36.73 30.08
CA TYR A 365 -4.23 36.46 28.80
C TYR A 365 -4.50 37.62 27.82
N GLU A 366 -3.55 37.90 26.93
CA GLU A 366 -3.77 38.86 25.85
C GLU A 366 -4.86 38.38 24.89
N ARG A 367 -5.73 39.29 24.45
CA ARG A 367 -6.86 38.95 23.56
C ARG A 367 -6.39 38.32 22.25
N GLU A 368 -5.31 38.84 21.66
CA GLU A 368 -4.73 38.29 20.43
C GLU A 368 -4.26 36.83 20.61
N PHE A 369 -3.66 36.52 21.77
CA PHE A 369 -3.30 35.14 22.12
C PHE A 369 -4.54 34.24 22.28
N ALA A 370 -5.59 34.72 22.95
CA ALA A 370 -6.82 33.97 23.14
C ALA A 370 -7.54 33.67 21.82
N GLU A 371 -7.61 34.65 20.92
CA GLU A 371 -8.16 34.48 19.57
C GLU A 371 -7.31 33.52 18.73
N HIS A 372 -6.00 33.60 18.84
CA HIS A 372 -5.08 32.68 18.16
C HIS A 372 -5.25 31.23 18.67
N CYS A 373 -5.36 31.04 19.99
CA CYS A 373 -5.65 29.74 20.58
C CYS A 373 -6.98 29.18 20.09
N PHE A 374 -8.04 30.00 20.01
CA PHE A 374 -9.32 29.53 19.48
C PHE A 374 -9.23 29.11 18.01
N LYS A 375 -8.50 29.87 17.18
CA LYS A 375 -8.28 29.52 15.76
C LYS A 375 -7.47 28.24 15.58
N GLN A 376 -6.46 28.02 16.43
CA GLN A 376 -5.75 26.74 16.49
C GLN A 376 -6.69 25.61 16.87
N ILE A 377 -7.55 25.84 17.87
CA ILE A 377 -8.56 24.88 18.30
C ILE A 377 -9.53 24.58 17.16
N GLU A 378 -10.05 25.57 16.44
CA GLU A 378 -10.93 25.41 15.27
C GLU A 378 -10.36 24.42 14.23
N GLY A 379 -9.04 24.48 13.99
CA GLY A 379 -8.33 23.53 13.12
C GLY A 379 -8.41 22.06 13.57
N PHE A 380 -8.68 21.79 14.84
CA PHE A 380 -8.92 20.45 15.40
C PHE A 380 -10.35 19.93 15.22
N GLY A 381 -11.33 20.79 14.90
CA GLY A 381 -12.71 20.37 14.71
C GLY A 381 -12.87 19.31 13.63
N ASP A 382 -12.15 19.48 12.52
CA ASP A 382 -12.21 18.58 11.37
C ASP A 382 -11.18 17.43 11.43
N TYR A 383 -10.09 17.57 12.20
CA TYR A 383 -8.90 16.69 12.08
C TYR A 383 -8.09 16.48 13.37
N GLY A 384 -8.58 16.96 14.52
CA GLY A 384 -7.90 16.76 15.79
C GLY A 384 -7.72 15.29 16.08
N PHE A 385 -6.52 14.92 16.51
CA PHE A 385 -6.21 13.53 16.82
C PHE A 385 -6.13 13.32 18.32
N PRO A 386 -6.73 12.23 18.83
CA PRO A 386 -6.62 11.92 20.24
C PRO A 386 -5.21 11.50 20.66
N GLU A 387 -4.71 12.06 21.75
CA GLU A 387 -3.42 11.69 22.36
C GLU A 387 -3.38 10.21 22.75
N SER A 388 -4.47 9.73 23.36
CA SER A 388 -4.64 8.34 23.79
C SER A 388 -4.51 7.33 22.66
N HIS A 389 -5.07 7.70 21.51
CA HIS A 389 -5.06 6.89 20.32
C HIS A 389 -3.69 6.92 19.65
N ALA A 390 -3.05 8.09 19.63
CA ALA A 390 -1.68 8.25 19.15
C ALA A 390 -0.69 7.43 19.96
N ALA A 391 -0.83 7.43 21.30
CA ALA A 391 0.01 6.64 22.19
C ALA A 391 -0.12 5.14 21.87
N SER A 392 -1.35 4.64 21.76
CA SER A 392 -1.60 3.23 21.41
C SER A 392 -0.93 2.80 20.10
N PHE A 393 -0.93 3.68 19.10
CA PHE A 393 -0.30 3.41 17.81
C PHE A 393 1.21 3.59 17.84
N ALA A 394 1.73 4.54 18.60
CA ALA A 394 3.17 4.77 18.76
C ALA A 394 3.90 3.55 19.33
N LEU A 395 3.24 2.76 20.19
CA LEU A 395 3.79 1.48 20.65
C LEU A 395 4.06 0.54 19.48
N LEU A 396 3.09 0.36 18.58
CA LEU A 396 3.24 -0.49 17.39
C LEU A 396 4.28 0.07 16.41
N VAL A 397 4.37 1.40 16.28
CA VAL A 397 5.45 2.06 15.54
C VAL A 397 6.80 1.60 16.08
N TYR A 398 7.03 1.80 17.39
CA TYR A 398 8.28 1.43 18.05
C TYR A 398 8.63 -0.04 17.87
N VAL A 399 7.69 -0.95 18.12
CA VAL A 399 7.91 -2.40 17.94
C VAL A 399 8.28 -2.74 16.50
N SER A 400 7.58 -2.18 15.51
CA SER A 400 7.91 -2.42 14.10
C SER A 400 9.28 -1.83 13.70
N CYS A 401 9.66 -0.67 14.24
CA CYS A 401 11.00 -0.10 14.07
C CYS A 401 12.08 -0.98 14.69
N TRP A 402 11.88 -1.45 15.91
CA TRP A 402 12.84 -2.28 16.63
C TRP A 402 13.09 -3.60 15.88
N LEU A 403 12.01 -4.24 15.40
CA LEU A 403 12.12 -5.45 14.57
C LEU A 403 12.92 -5.19 13.30
N LYS A 404 12.64 -4.11 12.56
CA LYS A 404 13.40 -3.74 11.36
C LYS A 404 14.87 -3.45 11.66
N CYS A 405 15.15 -2.71 12.74
CA CYS A 405 16.50 -2.29 13.11
C CYS A 405 17.39 -3.47 13.53
N HIS A 406 16.88 -4.36 14.40
CA HIS A 406 17.67 -5.44 14.97
C HIS A 406 17.59 -6.74 14.16
N TYR A 407 16.45 -7.06 13.54
CA TYR A 407 16.21 -8.31 12.81
C TYR A 407 15.54 -8.06 11.45
N PRO A 408 16.24 -7.42 10.49
CA PRO A 408 15.66 -7.07 9.20
C PRO A 408 15.23 -8.30 8.37
N ASP A 409 15.86 -9.46 8.57
CA ASP A 409 15.47 -10.74 7.96
C ASP A 409 14.10 -11.22 8.46
N VAL A 410 13.90 -11.22 9.78
CA VAL A 410 12.62 -11.53 10.44
C VAL A 410 11.54 -10.55 10.00
N PHE A 411 11.84 -9.25 10.03
CA PHE A 411 10.88 -8.22 9.64
C PHE A 411 10.45 -8.37 8.18
N CYS A 412 11.41 -8.61 7.26
CA CYS A 412 11.14 -8.84 5.85
C CYS A 412 10.24 -10.06 5.62
N ALA A 413 10.55 -11.22 6.22
CA ALA A 413 9.72 -12.41 6.09
C ALA A 413 8.30 -12.18 6.65
N ALA A 414 8.19 -11.56 7.83
CA ALA A 414 6.92 -11.31 8.49
C ALA A 414 6.02 -10.32 7.73
N ILE A 415 6.59 -9.22 7.20
CA ILE A 415 5.82 -8.22 6.46
C ILE A 415 5.36 -8.76 5.10
N LEU A 416 6.20 -9.54 4.41
CA LEU A 416 5.82 -10.21 3.16
C LEU A 416 4.69 -11.21 3.39
N ASN A 417 4.74 -11.95 4.49
CA ASN A 417 3.71 -12.90 4.89
C ASN A 417 2.41 -12.24 5.34
N SER A 418 2.39 -10.92 5.52
CA SER A 418 1.22 -10.20 6.02
C SER A 418 0.64 -9.22 4.98
N GLN A 419 1.15 -9.23 3.74
CA GLN A 419 0.62 -8.44 2.63
C GLN A 419 -0.78 -8.92 2.21
N PRO A 420 -1.65 -8.06 1.64
CA PRO A 420 -1.39 -6.67 1.27
C PRO A 420 -1.54 -5.68 2.44
N MET A 421 -0.50 -4.86 2.70
CA MET A 421 -0.57 -3.74 3.63
C MET A 421 0.48 -2.66 3.32
N GLY A 422 0.31 -1.48 3.90
CA GLY A 422 1.29 -0.38 3.82
C GLY A 422 1.37 0.31 2.45
N PHE A 423 2.27 1.28 2.34
CA PHE A 423 2.44 2.07 1.10
C PHE A 423 3.23 1.33 0.02
N TYR A 424 4.20 0.51 0.42
CA TYR A 424 5.19 -0.11 -0.45
C TYR A 424 4.75 -1.50 -0.94
N ALA A 425 5.14 -1.86 -2.17
CA ALA A 425 4.88 -3.18 -2.72
C ALA A 425 5.98 -4.17 -2.29
N PRO A 426 5.76 -5.50 -2.39
CA PRO A 426 6.76 -6.51 -2.05
C PRO A 426 8.14 -6.26 -2.66
N ALA A 427 8.19 -5.75 -3.90
CA ALA A 427 9.45 -5.38 -4.57
C ALA A 427 10.31 -4.41 -3.75
N GLN A 428 9.71 -3.37 -3.18
CA GLN A 428 10.42 -2.36 -2.39
C GLN A 428 10.81 -2.90 -1.01
N LEU A 429 9.98 -3.74 -0.40
CA LEU A 429 10.29 -4.38 0.89
C LEU A 429 11.47 -5.35 0.77
N ILE A 430 11.48 -6.16 -0.29
CA ILE A 430 12.58 -7.07 -0.63
C ILE A 430 13.86 -6.28 -0.90
N ARG A 431 13.77 -5.21 -1.68
CA ARG A 431 14.91 -4.35 -1.97
C ARG A 431 15.48 -3.71 -0.71
N ASP A 432 14.62 -3.11 0.11
CA ASP A 432 15.01 -2.52 1.39
C ASP A 432 15.76 -3.54 2.25
N ALA A 433 15.23 -4.76 2.41
CA ALA A 433 15.92 -5.83 3.14
C ALA A 433 17.30 -6.17 2.55
N ARG A 434 17.42 -6.25 1.21
CA ARG A 434 18.72 -6.50 0.54
C ARG A 434 19.72 -5.36 0.74
N GLU A 435 19.26 -4.11 0.73
CA GLU A 435 20.10 -2.95 1.02
C GLU A 435 20.57 -2.93 2.48
N HIS A 436 19.82 -3.54 3.38
CA HIS A 436 20.20 -3.84 4.76
C HIS A 436 21.04 -5.12 4.91
N GLY A 437 21.48 -5.74 3.81
CA GLY A 437 22.36 -6.92 3.84
C GLY A 437 21.66 -8.26 4.08
N VAL A 438 20.33 -8.33 3.97
CA VAL A 438 19.58 -9.60 4.07
C VAL A 438 19.74 -10.42 2.79
N ASP A 439 20.14 -11.69 2.93
CA ASP A 439 20.17 -12.68 1.85
C ASP A 439 18.73 -13.12 1.52
N VAL A 440 18.20 -12.67 0.38
CA VAL A 440 16.85 -13.04 -0.09
C VAL A 440 16.99 -14.03 -1.23
N ARG A 441 16.28 -15.16 -1.13
CA ARG A 441 16.34 -16.27 -2.08
C ARG A 441 15.03 -16.41 -2.84
N ASP A 442 15.13 -16.73 -4.14
CA ASP A 442 13.98 -16.88 -5.04
C ASP A 442 13.01 -17.98 -4.58
N VAL A 443 11.78 -17.90 -5.11
CA VAL A 443 10.77 -18.95 -4.94
C VAL A 443 11.22 -20.20 -5.70
N ASP A 444 11.18 -21.37 -5.07
CA ASP A 444 11.63 -22.63 -5.67
C ASP A 444 10.73 -23.81 -5.28
N ILE A 445 10.47 -24.71 -6.23
CA ILE A 445 9.57 -25.87 -6.03
C ILE A 445 10.04 -26.87 -4.97
N ASN A 446 11.34 -26.93 -4.69
CA ASN A 446 11.94 -27.88 -3.74
C ASN A 446 12.22 -27.25 -2.38
N HIS A 447 12.33 -25.92 -2.30
CA HIS A 447 12.73 -25.24 -1.06
C HIS A 447 11.61 -24.38 -0.46
N SER A 448 10.81 -23.69 -1.27
CA SER A 448 9.82 -22.73 -0.76
C SER A 448 8.62 -23.41 -0.11
N MET A 449 8.14 -22.85 1.00
CA MET A 449 6.82 -23.16 1.55
C MET A 449 5.76 -22.22 0.96
N TRP A 450 4.50 -22.33 1.40
CA TRP A 450 3.45 -21.38 1.00
C TRP A 450 3.85 -19.94 1.37
N LEU A 451 4.16 -19.73 2.65
CA LEU A 451 4.67 -18.49 3.20
C LEU A 451 6.20 -18.42 3.09
N SER A 452 6.75 -17.21 3.12
CA SER A 452 8.19 -16.99 3.19
C SER A 452 8.76 -17.48 4.53
N THR A 453 9.96 -18.07 4.51
CA THR A 453 10.61 -18.71 5.68
C THR A 453 12.03 -18.19 5.89
N LEU A 454 12.62 -18.51 7.04
CA LEU A 454 14.01 -18.22 7.37
C LEU A 454 14.87 -19.48 7.27
N GLU A 455 15.99 -19.40 6.54
CA GLU A 455 16.97 -20.48 6.34
C GLU A 455 18.29 -20.10 7.04
N PRO A 456 18.95 -21.00 7.81
CA PRO A 456 20.09 -20.66 8.67
C PRO A 456 21.41 -20.40 7.92
N ASP A 457 21.50 -20.71 6.64
CA ASP A 457 22.71 -20.65 5.82
C ASP A 457 22.84 -19.32 5.05
N ALA A 458 22.62 -18.20 5.75
CA ALA A 458 22.67 -16.88 5.14
C ALA A 458 24.05 -16.51 4.59
N LYS A 459 24.09 -15.96 3.38
CA LYS A 459 25.30 -15.33 2.84
C LYS A 459 25.47 -13.95 3.47
N SER A 460 26.70 -13.62 3.88
CA SER A 460 27.06 -12.26 4.29
C SER A 460 27.05 -11.34 3.07
N LEU A 461 26.00 -10.54 2.92
CA LEU A 461 25.90 -9.54 1.85
C LEU A 461 26.36 -8.16 2.34
N PRO A 462 26.95 -7.34 1.46
CA PRO A 462 27.37 -6.00 1.84
C PRO A 462 26.15 -5.10 2.06
N VAL A 463 26.11 -4.43 3.21
CA VAL A 463 25.12 -3.39 3.51
C VAL A 463 25.40 -2.16 2.62
N SER A 464 24.35 -1.61 2.02
CA SER A 464 24.42 -0.41 1.19
C SER A 464 25.05 0.75 1.94
N ARG A 465 25.76 1.63 1.22
CA ARG A 465 26.54 2.73 1.81
C ARG A 465 25.72 3.57 2.81
N GLN A 466 24.46 3.81 2.50
CA GLN A 466 23.54 4.62 3.31
C GLN A 466 23.16 3.99 4.66
N TYR A 467 23.32 2.66 4.82
CA TYR A 467 22.92 1.92 6.03
C TYR A 467 24.10 1.30 6.77
N ARG A 468 25.36 1.58 6.38
CA ARG A 468 26.55 0.96 6.98
C ARG A 468 26.68 1.18 8.48
N GLU A 469 26.22 2.32 8.99
CA GLU A 469 26.23 2.60 10.44
C GLU A 469 25.34 1.64 11.22
N GLN A 470 24.30 1.08 10.60
CA GLN A 470 23.38 0.13 11.23
C GLN A 470 23.88 -1.32 11.17
N ALA A 471 24.85 -1.61 10.30
CA ALA A 471 25.35 -2.97 10.10
C ALA A 471 25.91 -3.59 11.39
N THR A 472 26.38 -2.77 12.34
CA THR A 472 26.86 -3.22 13.65
C THR A 472 25.75 -3.52 14.65
N THR A 473 24.55 -2.96 14.45
CA THR A 473 23.38 -3.18 15.30
C THR A 473 22.59 -4.41 14.87
N GLN A 474 22.56 -4.68 13.57
CA GLN A 474 21.80 -5.76 12.98
C GLN A 474 22.27 -7.15 13.46
N LYS A 475 21.30 -8.02 13.72
CA LYS A 475 21.49 -9.40 14.22
C LYS A 475 20.93 -10.43 13.24
N ASN A 476 20.68 -10.06 11.98
CA ASN A 476 20.23 -10.99 10.97
C ASN A 476 21.30 -12.06 10.71
N THR A 477 20.88 -13.31 10.77
CA THR A 477 21.75 -14.49 10.57
C THR A 477 21.11 -15.49 9.61
N HIS A 478 19.87 -15.23 9.17
CA HIS A 478 19.11 -16.13 8.32
C HIS A 478 18.87 -15.50 6.95
N ALA A 479 18.79 -16.36 5.93
CA ALA A 479 18.33 -15.99 4.61
C ALA A 479 16.80 -16.03 4.57
N VAL A 480 16.18 -15.09 3.87
CA VAL A 480 14.75 -15.07 3.62
C VAL A 480 14.45 -15.84 2.34
N ARG A 481 13.85 -17.02 2.47
CA ARG A 481 13.29 -17.78 1.35
C ARG A 481 11.92 -17.24 1.01
N LEU A 482 11.73 -16.78 -0.24
CA LEU A 482 10.43 -16.30 -0.69
C LEU A 482 9.43 -17.46 -0.82
N GLY A 483 8.22 -17.25 -0.30
CA GLY A 483 7.13 -18.23 -0.34
C GLY A 483 6.42 -18.31 -1.70
N LEU A 484 5.78 -19.44 -1.96
CA LEU A 484 4.99 -19.72 -3.17
C LEU A 484 3.81 -18.75 -3.34
N GLN A 485 3.31 -18.15 -2.25
CA GLN A 485 2.25 -17.13 -2.29
C GLN A 485 2.61 -15.90 -3.15
N GLN A 486 3.90 -15.66 -3.41
CA GLN A 486 4.35 -14.54 -4.25
C GLN A 486 4.09 -14.80 -5.74
N VAL A 487 3.86 -16.06 -6.14
CA VAL A 487 3.58 -16.44 -7.52
C VAL A 487 2.15 -16.04 -7.89
N LYS A 488 2.03 -15.10 -8.83
CA LYS A 488 0.75 -14.52 -9.22
C LYS A 488 -0.20 -15.58 -9.78
N GLY A 489 -1.33 -15.74 -9.09
CA GLY A 489 -2.38 -16.67 -9.48
C GLY A 489 -2.08 -18.13 -9.14
N PHE A 490 -1.06 -18.42 -8.33
CA PHE A 490 -0.86 -19.72 -7.71
C PHE A 490 -1.70 -19.81 -6.43
N GLY A 491 -2.49 -20.89 -6.29
CA GLY A 491 -3.41 -21.08 -5.16
C GLY A 491 -2.74 -21.74 -3.96
N GLU A 492 -3.25 -21.49 -2.76
CA GLU A 492 -2.78 -22.14 -1.53
C GLU A 492 -3.03 -23.65 -1.55
N GLU A 493 -4.18 -24.09 -2.06
CA GLU A 493 -4.51 -25.51 -2.22
C GLU A 493 -3.51 -26.24 -3.13
N ASP A 494 -3.15 -25.64 -4.27
CA ASP A 494 -2.13 -26.16 -5.19
C ASP A 494 -0.75 -26.21 -4.51
N ALA A 495 -0.43 -25.22 -3.68
CA ALA A 495 0.82 -25.16 -2.93
C ALA A 495 0.90 -26.29 -1.91
N THR A 496 -0.19 -26.56 -1.18
CA THR A 496 -0.27 -27.66 -0.22
C THR A 496 0.01 -28.99 -0.90
N LEU A 497 -0.65 -29.29 -2.02
CA LEU A 497 -0.40 -30.51 -2.80
C LEU A 497 1.07 -30.62 -3.26
N LEU A 498 1.64 -29.52 -3.76
CA LEU A 498 3.05 -29.48 -4.15
C LEU A 498 3.99 -29.79 -2.98
N ILE A 499 3.73 -29.23 -1.81
CA ILE A 499 4.58 -29.39 -0.62
C ILE A 499 4.44 -30.80 -0.05
N GLU A 500 3.21 -31.30 0.11
CA GLU A 500 2.92 -32.65 0.65
C GLU A 500 3.56 -33.76 -0.19
N HIS A 501 3.53 -33.62 -1.52
CA HIS A 501 4.08 -34.61 -2.43
C HIS A 501 5.57 -34.44 -2.75
N ARG A 502 6.25 -33.43 -2.18
CA ARG A 502 7.67 -33.11 -2.46
C ARG A 502 8.65 -34.18 -2.01
N ALA A 503 8.42 -34.85 -0.87
CA ALA A 503 9.38 -35.77 -0.24
C ALA A 503 10.83 -35.24 -0.23
N SER A 504 11.79 -35.94 -0.85
CA SER A 504 13.20 -35.51 -0.96
C SER A 504 13.47 -34.40 -1.99
N GLY A 505 12.42 -33.92 -2.68
CA GLY A 505 12.51 -33.04 -3.83
C GLY A 505 11.95 -33.69 -5.09
N TYR A 506 11.63 -32.85 -6.06
CA TYR A 506 11.34 -33.20 -7.43
C TYR A 506 12.63 -33.15 -8.25
N ASP A 507 12.81 -34.12 -9.15
CA ASP A 507 13.98 -34.17 -10.05
C ASP A 507 13.71 -33.57 -11.44
N SER A 508 12.44 -33.46 -11.82
CA SER A 508 12.00 -33.07 -13.14
C SER A 508 10.59 -32.49 -13.14
N VAL A 509 10.23 -31.78 -14.20
CA VAL A 509 8.87 -31.26 -14.40
C VAL A 509 7.84 -32.38 -14.49
N ARG A 510 8.20 -33.53 -15.09
CA ARG A 510 7.31 -34.71 -15.19
C ARG A 510 7.10 -35.36 -13.83
N ASP A 511 8.15 -35.49 -13.02
CA ASP A 511 8.05 -36.02 -11.66
C ASP A 511 7.12 -35.15 -10.79
N LEU A 512 7.30 -33.82 -10.85
CA LEU A 512 6.40 -32.88 -10.18
C LEU A 512 4.96 -33.06 -10.66
N TRP A 513 4.72 -33.13 -11.96
CA TRP A 513 3.37 -33.28 -12.51
C TRP A 513 2.69 -34.59 -12.05
N MET A 514 3.41 -35.71 -12.14
CA MET A 514 2.89 -37.04 -11.78
C MET A 514 2.61 -37.20 -10.29
N ARG A 515 3.49 -36.65 -9.44
CA ARG A 515 3.37 -36.79 -7.98
C ARG A 515 2.41 -35.78 -7.36
N SER A 516 2.43 -34.53 -7.82
CA SER A 516 1.59 -33.47 -7.24
C SER A 516 0.15 -33.50 -7.77
N GLY A 517 -0.09 -34.10 -8.93
CA GLY A 517 -1.41 -34.09 -9.58
C GLY A 517 -1.85 -32.71 -10.08
N LEU A 518 -0.97 -31.71 -10.06
CA LEU A 518 -1.28 -30.36 -10.48
C LEU A 518 -1.61 -30.29 -11.96
N THR A 519 -2.52 -29.38 -12.32
CA THR A 519 -2.81 -29.15 -13.74
C THR A 519 -1.61 -28.54 -14.46
N ARG A 520 -1.44 -28.85 -15.75
CA ARG A 520 -0.39 -28.23 -16.59
C ARG A 520 -0.38 -26.70 -16.49
N ARG A 521 -1.55 -26.06 -16.41
CA ARG A 521 -1.69 -24.61 -16.28
C ARG A 521 -1.09 -24.08 -14.98
N VAL A 522 -1.15 -24.85 -13.89
CA VAL A 522 -0.57 -24.47 -12.60
C VAL A 522 0.96 -24.59 -12.65
N ILE A 523 1.47 -25.67 -13.24
CA ILE A 523 2.92 -25.87 -13.42
C ILE A 523 3.52 -24.83 -14.37
N GLU A 524 2.78 -24.42 -15.40
CA GLU A 524 3.17 -23.33 -16.30
C GLU A 524 3.41 -22.02 -15.53
N LYS A 525 2.58 -21.70 -14.53
CA LYS A 525 2.79 -20.51 -13.68
C LYS A 525 4.08 -20.59 -12.86
N LEU A 526 4.42 -21.78 -12.35
CA LEU A 526 5.68 -22.00 -11.62
C LEU A 526 6.89 -21.85 -12.55
N ALA A 527 6.74 -22.28 -13.81
CA ALA A 527 7.79 -22.14 -14.81
C ALA A 527 7.97 -20.67 -15.23
N ASP A 528 6.85 -19.97 -15.46
CA ASP A 528 6.83 -18.51 -15.68
C ASP A 528 7.46 -17.74 -14.51
N ALA A 529 7.30 -18.23 -13.28
CA ALA A 529 7.92 -17.66 -12.08
C ALA A 529 9.39 -18.06 -11.85
N ASP A 530 9.99 -18.86 -12.76
CA ASP A 530 11.38 -19.35 -12.68
C ASP A 530 11.67 -20.21 -11.43
N CYS A 531 10.70 -20.98 -10.97
CA CYS A 531 10.78 -21.77 -9.72
C CYS A 531 11.53 -23.11 -9.84
N PHE A 532 12.12 -23.44 -10.99
CA PHE A 532 12.76 -24.74 -11.28
C PHE A 532 14.29 -24.70 -11.19
N ARG A 533 14.85 -23.70 -10.51
CA ARG A 533 16.30 -23.49 -10.43
C ARG A 533 17.01 -24.61 -9.67
N SER A 534 16.37 -25.19 -8.65
CA SER A 534 16.93 -26.31 -7.87
C SER A 534 17.18 -27.58 -8.69
N ILE A 535 16.46 -27.79 -9.79
CA ILE A 535 16.68 -28.92 -10.72
C ILE A 535 17.54 -28.55 -11.94
N GLY A 536 18.17 -27.37 -11.92
CA GLY A 536 19.06 -26.90 -12.98
C GLY A 536 18.36 -26.41 -14.25
N MET A 537 17.03 -26.22 -14.23
CA MET A 537 16.27 -25.73 -15.39
C MET A 537 16.11 -24.21 -15.34
N ASN A 538 16.38 -23.54 -16.48
CA ASN A 538 15.99 -22.14 -16.64
C ASN A 538 14.49 -22.07 -16.99
N ARG A 539 13.87 -20.91 -16.78
CA ARG A 539 12.49 -20.60 -17.22
C ARG A 539 12.10 -21.18 -18.58
N ARG A 540 12.93 -20.97 -19.62
CA ARG A 540 12.61 -21.42 -20.99
C ARG A 540 12.60 -22.94 -21.11
N ASP A 541 13.56 -23.61 -20.48
CA ASP A 541 13.68 -25.07 -20.45
C ASP A 541 12.50 -25.68 -19.67
N ALA A 542 12.15 -25.10 -18.52
CA ALA A 542 11.01 -25.51 -17.72
C ALA A 542 9.70 -25.33 -18.49
N LEU A 543 9.48 -24.19 -19.16
CA LEU A 543 8.29 -23.96 -19.98
C LEU A 543 8.18 -24.97 -21.12
N TRP A 544 9.29 -25.25 -21.82
CA TRP A 544 9.32 -26.27 -22.86
C TRP A 544 8.91 -27.65 -22.33
N ALA A 545 9.50 -28.06 -21.20
CA ALA A 545 9.17 -29.32 -20.53
C ALA A 545 7.70 -29.36 -20.08
N VAL A 546 7.14 -28.25 -19.56
CA VAL A 546 5.71 -28.15 -19.22
C VAL A 546 4.84 -28.28 -20.46
N LYS A 547 5.28 -27.76 -21.61
CA LYS A 547 4.50 -27.86 -22.85
C LYS A 547 4.47 -29.28 -23.42
N ALA A 548 5.49 -30.08 -23.14
CA ALA A 548 5.55 -31.51 -23.46
C ALA A 548 4.62 -32.36 -22.59
N LEU A 549 4.11 -31.85 -21.47
CA LEU A 549 3.09 -32.54 -20.68
C LEU A 549 1.79 -32.62 -21.48
N ASP A 550 1.45 -33.80 -21.99
CA ASP A 550 0.22 -34.03 -22.75
C ASP A 550 -0.89 -34.57 -21.84
N PRO A 551 -1.93 -33.78 -21.55
CA PRO A 551 -3.09 -34.26 -20.80
C PRO A 551 -3.95 -35.25 -21.59
N LEU A 552 -3.87 -35.33 -22.92
CA LEU A 552 -4.53 -36.37 -23.72
C LEU A 552 -3.73 -37.67 -23.76
N SER A 553 -2.42 -37.61 -23.50
CA SER A 553 -1.61 -38.77 -23.14
C SER A 553 -1.93 -39.29 -21.72
N SER A 554 -2.92 -38.75 -21.02
CA SER A 554 -3.50 -39.44 -19.84
C SER A 554 -4.28 -40.73 -20.21
N SER A 555 -4.25 -41.14 -21.48
CA SER A 555 -4.40 -42.54 -21.89
C SER A 555 -3.11 -43.39 -21.78
N GLU A 556 -2.03 -42.89 -21.16
CA GLU A 556 -0.85 -43.66 -20.72
C GLU A 556 -1.19 -44.54 -19.50
N ARG A 557 -2.28 -45.31 -19.55
CA ARG A 557 -2.50 -46.51 -18.73
C ARG A 557 -3.38 -47.54 -19.45
N LEU A 558 -3.16 -47.75 -20.74
CA LEU A 558 -3.50 -49.05 -21.31
C LEU A 558 -2.36 -50.02 -20.92
N PRO A 559 -2.65 -51.14 -20.21
CA PRO A 559 -1.64 -52.07 -19.70
C PRO A 559 -0.65 -52.58 -20.76
N LEU A 560 -1.03 -52.51 -22.03
CA LEU A 560 -0.23 -52.92 -23.18
C LEU A 560 0.99 -52.01 -23.42
N PHE A 561 0.91 -50.71 -23.11
CA PHE A 561 1.99 -49.75 -23.37
C PHE A 561 2.93 -49.54 -22.19
N ALA A 562 2.51 -49.91 -20.96
CA ALA A 562 3.38 -49.87 -19.78
C ALA A 562 4.61 -50.81 -19.89
N ALA A 563 4.55 -51.83 -20.77
CA ALA A 563 5.67 -52.72 -21.08
C ALA A 563 6.63 -52.15 -22.15
N ALA A 564 6.19 -51.13 -22.92
CA ALA A 564 6.99 -50.49 -23.96
C ALA A 564 7.86 -49.34 -23.41
N ASP A 565 7.50 -48.76 -22.26
CA ASP A 565 8.23 -47.66 -21.59
C ASP A 565 9.65 -48.02 -21.10
N ALA A 566 10.03 -49.31 -21.09
CA ALA A 566 11.42 -49.69 -20.82
C ALA A 566 12.39 -49.29 -21.95
N GLN A 567 11.86 -48.92 -23.12
CA GLN A 567 12.62 -48.40 -24.25
C GLN A 567 11.84 -47.22 -24.86
N ASP A 568 12.24 -45.99 -24.55
CA ASP A 568 11.78 -44.81 -25.29
C ASP A 568 11.97 -45.05 -26.81
N LEU A 569 10.90 -45.42 -27.51
CA LEU A 569 10.95 -45.84 -28.91
C LEU A 569 11.30 -44.68 -29.87
N GLN A 570 11.30 -43.44 -29.37
CA GLN A 570 11.88 -42.27 -30.01
C GLN A 570 12.58 -41.43 -28.94
N ARG A 571 13.89 -41.59 -28.80
CA ARG A 571 14.72 -40.65 -28.05
C ARG A 571 14.64 -39.31 -28.78
N GLU A 572 13.83 -38.38 -28.28
CA GLU A 572 13.83 -37.02 -28.80
C GLU A 572 15.25 -36.46 -28.66
N PRO A 573 15.81 -35.83 -29.71
CA PRO A 573 17.13 -35.23 -29.61
C PRO A 573 17.12 -34.13 -28.54
N ASP A 574 18.17 -34.06 -27.73
CA ASP A 574 18.32 -32.99 -26.73
C ASP A 574 18.19 -31.62 -27.41
N ILE A 575 17.13 -30.88 -27.07
CA ILE A 575 16.88 -29.56 -27.64
C ILE A 575 17.63 -28.52 -26.82
N HIS A 576 18.67 -27.94 -27.41
CA HIS A 576 19.36 -26.79 -26.83
C HIS A 576 18.63 -25.50 -27.22
N LEU A 577 17.75 -25.04 -26.33
CA LEU A 577 17.06 -23.75 -26.51
C LEU A 577 18.05 -22.59 -26.33
N PRO A 578 17.91 -21.48 -27.09
CA PRO A 578 18.74 -20.31 -26.88
C PRO A 578 18.54 -19.79 -25.45
N PRO A 579 19.61 -19.37 -24.76
CA PRO A 579 19.49 -18.84 -23.40
C PRO A 579 18.59 -17.60 -23.41
N MET A 580 17.76 -17.47 -22.37
CA MET A 580 16.94 -16.27 -22.19
C MET A 580 17.83 -15.13 -21.71
N PRO A 581 17.84 -13.97 -22.38
CA PRO A 581 18.60 -12.82 -21.92
C PRO A 581 18.14 -12.31 -20.57
N LEU A 582 19.04 -11.67 -19.82
CA LEU A 582 18.75 -11.20 -18.46
C LEU A 582 17.60 -10.16 -18.44
N GLY A 583 17.53 -9.26 -19.41
CA GLY A 583 16.45 -8.28 -19.52
C GLY A 583 15.08 -8.95 -19.71
N GLU A 584 15.01 -9.99 -20.54
CA GLU A 584 13.80 -10.80 -20.72
C GLU A 584 13.44 -11.54 -19.43
N HIS A 585 14.43 -12.09 -18.69
CA HIS A 585 14.19 -12.69 -17.38
C HIS A 585 13.54 -11.70 -16.41
N VAL A 586 14.07 -10.49 -16.29
CA VAL A 586 13.55 -9.47 -15.37
C VAL A 586 12.10 -9.10 -15.71
N ILE A 587 11.79 -8.83 -16.98
CA ILE A 587 10.41 -8.47 -17.36
C ILE A 587 9.42 -9.60 -17.05
N ASN A 588 9.81 -10.85 -17.27
CA ASN A 588 8.99 -12.02 -16.91
C ASN A 588 8.87 -12.21 -15.38
N ASP A 589 9.92 -11.91 -14.61
CA ASP A 589 9.84 -11.92 -13.13
C ASP A 589 8.80 -10.88 -12.65
N TYR A 590 8.78 -9.66 -13.20
CA TYR A 590 7.75 -8.67 -12.84
C TYR A 590 6.33 -9.09 -13.26
N GLN A 591 6.16 -9.86 -14.34
CA GLN A 591 4.85 -10.40 -14.74
C GLN A 591 4.31 -11.44 -13.76
N SER A 592 5.19 -12.33 -13.29
CA SER A 592 4.84 -13.52 -12.50
C SER A 592 4.94 -13.28 -10.99
N LEU A 593 5.91 -12.50 -10.53
CA LEU A 593 6.22 -12.23 -9.12
C LEU A 593 6.01 -10.76 -8.72
N SER A 594 5.89 -9.83 -9.69
CA SER A 594 5.85 -8.37 -9.46
C SER A 594 7.15 -7.75 -8.90
N TYR A 595 8.25 -8.51 -8.85
CA TYR A 595 9.60 -8.09 -8.51
C TYR A 595 10.63 -8.95 -9.24
N SER A 596 11.92 -8.60 -9.19
CA SER A 596 13.02 -9.45 -9.65
C SER A 596 14.22 -9.34 -8.69
N LEU A 597 14.81 -10.47 -8.30
CA LEU A 597 16.06 -10.48 -7.55
C LEU A 597 17.31 -10.31 -8.44
N LYS A 598 17.15 -10.52 -9.76
CA LYS A 598 18.26 -10.57 -10.73
C LYS A 598 18.80 -9.18 -11.05
N ALA A 599 17.92 -8.25 -11.42
CA ALA A 599 18.28 -6.86 -11.69
C ALA A 599 17.04 -5.96 -11.68
N HIS A 600 17.27 -4.66 -11.53
CA HIS A 600 16.21 -3.65 -11.67
C HIS A 600 16.04 -3.26 -13.15
N PRO A 601 14.82 -3.06 -13.69
CA PRO A 601 14.61 -2.82 -15.13
C PRO A 601 15.41 -1.64 -15.70
N LEU A 602 15.61 -0.57 -14.92
CA LEU A 602 16.37 0.59 -15.39
C LEU A 602 17.89 0.35 -15.51
N SER A 603 18.44 -0.69 -14.88
CA SER A 603 19.88 -0.97 -15.01
C SER A 603 20.28 -1.28 -16.46
N PHE A 604 19.38 -1.92 -17.22
CA PHE A 604 19.59 -2.20 -18.65
C PHE A 604 19.52 -0.95 -19.53
N LEU A 605 18.79 0.08 -19.09
CA LEU A 605 18.62 1.35 -19.81
C LEU A 605 19.64 2.41 -19.36
N ARG A 606 20.47 2.12 -18.35
CA ARG A 606 21.32 3.12 -17.70
C ARG A 606 22.27 3.84 -18.65
N GLN A 607 22.93 3.12 -19.57
CA GLN A 607 23.85 3.75 -20.53
C GLN A 607 23.14 4.77 -21.44
N ARG A 608 21.96 4.42 -21.96
CA ARG A 608 21.14 5.31 -22.78
C ARG A 608 20.64 6.51 -21.97
N LEU A 609 20.16 6.26 -20.74
CA LEU A 609 19.72 7.32 -19.82
C LEU A 609 20.85 8.32 -19.52
N LEU A 610 22.09 7.85 -19.34
CA LEU A 610 23.26 8.71 -19.13
C LEU A 610 23.58 9.56 -20.36
N GLN A 611 23.46 9.01 -21.58
CA GLN A 611 23.62 9.78 -22.82
C GLN A 611 22.60 10.92 -22.93
N ASP A 612 21.37 10.69 -22.47
CA ASP A 612 20.29 11.68 -22.39
C ASP A 612 20.38 12.61 -21.16
N ARG A 613 21.46 12.46 -20.38
CA ARG A 613 21.83 13.21 -19.18
C ARG A 613 20.92 12.99 -17.98
N TYR A 614 20.27 11.82 -17.89
CA TYR A 614 19.58 11.40 -16.68
C TYR A 614 20.61 10.93 -15.64
N VAL A 615 20.52 11.46 -14.42
CA VAL A 615 21.37 11.06 -13.30
C VAL A 615 20.73 9.95 -12.48
N ASN A 616 21.55 9.20 -11.75
CA ASN A 616 21.10 8.18 -10.81
C ASN A 616 20.46 8.83 -9.58
N SER A 617 19.51 8.15 -8.94
CA SER A 617 18.88 8.65 -7.71
C SER A 617 19.88 8.92 -6.59
N GLU A 618 20.91 8.06 -6.45
CA GLU A 618 21.98 8.26 -5.44
C GLU A 618 22.75 9.57 -5.65
N ALA A 619 22.95 10.00 -6.91
CA ALA A 619 23.67 11.23 -7.22
C ALA A 619 22.94 12.50 -6.74
N LEU A 620 21.63 12.41 -6.44
CA LEU A 620 20.87 13.52 -5.90
C LEU A 620 21.36 13.93 -4.50
N GLN A 621 21.92 13.00 -3.72
CA GLN A 621 22.42 13.27 -2.38
C GLN A 621 23.66 14.18 -2.37
N THR A 622 24.47 14.13 -3.43
CA THR A 622 25.71 14.92 -3.56
C THR A 622 25.56 16.13 -4.48
N THR A 623 24.44 16.24 -5.19
CA THR A 623 24.19 17.35 -6.11
C THR A 623 23.81 18.62 -5.33
N PRO A 624 24.42 19.78 -5.63
CA PRO A 624 24.05 21.04 -4.99
C PRO A 624 22.57 21.38 -5.19
N GLY A 625 21.93 21.90 -4.13
CA GLY A 625 20.56 22.39 -4.18
C GLY A 625 20.37 23.47 -5.25
N GLU A 626 19.12 23.65 -5.67
CA GLU A 626 18.67 24.62 -6.68
C GLU A 626 19.12 24.34 -8.13
N ARG A 627 19.89 23.27 -8.37
CA ARG A 627 20.33 22.88 -9.71
C ARG A 627 19.22 22.19 -10.50
N MET A 628 19.20 22.42 -11.81
CA MET A 628 18.34 21.64 -12.72
C MET A 628 18.92 20.24 -12.94
N VAL A 629 18.13 19.21 -12.65
CA VAL A 629 18.48 17.79 -12.81
C VAL A 629 17.47 17.07 -13.70
N LYS A 630 17.91 15.97 -14.30
CA LYS A 630 17.05 15.01 -14.99
C LYS A 630 17.15 13.66 -14.27
N VAL A 631 16.02 13.10 -13.88
CA VAL A 631 15.93 11.80 -13.20
C VAL A 631 14.91 10.92 -13.92
N ALA A 632 15.14 9.62 -13.97
CA ALA A 632 14.24 8.66 -14.60
C ALA A 632 14.02 7.49 -13.64
N GLY A 633 12.80 6.96 -13.61
CA GLY A 633 12.46 5.88 -12.68
C GLY A 633 11.10 5.23 -12.94
N LEU A 634 10.95 4.00 -12.43
CA LEU A 634 9.66 3.34 -12.31
C LEU A 634 8.80 4.10 -11.30
N VAL A 635 7.54 4.37 -11.66
CA VAL A 635 6.64 5.10 -10.77
C VAL A 635 6.12 4.14 -9.70
N LEU A 636 6.50 4.38 -8.45
CA LEU A 636 6.10 3.56 -7.32
C LEU A 636 4.78 4.02 -6.71
N VAL A 637 4.77 5.28 -6.29
CA VAL A 637 3.71 5.86 -5.47
C VAL A 637 3.42 7.25 -5.99
N ARG A 638 2.15 7.63 -5.95
CA ARG A 638 1.66 8.95 -6.28
C ARG A 638 0.60 9.34 -5.25
N GLN A 639 0.77 10.49 -4.62
CA GLN A 639 -0.08 10.99 -3.54
C GLN A 639 -0.59 12.36 -3.92
N ARG A 640 -1.88 12.63 -3.67
CA ARG A 640 -2.47 13.97 -3.86
C ARG A 640 -3.26 14.36 -2.61
N PRO A 641 -2.56 14.75 -1.53
CA PRO A 641 -3.22 15.09 -0.28
C PRO A 641 -4.21 16.24 -0.45
N GLY A 642 -5.40 16.11 0.13
CA GLY A 642 -6.42 17.18 0.11
C GLY A 642 -5.94 18.50 0.75
N SER A 643 -5.01 18.43 1.71
CA SER A 643 -4.41 19.58 2.39
C SER A 643 -3.41 20.36 1.53
N ALA A 644 -2.85 19.75 0.47
CA ALA A 644 -1.75 20.31 -0.31
C ALA A 644 -2.20 21.16 -1.51
N LYS A 645 -3.43 21.71 -1.50
CA LYS A 645 -3.99 22.56 -2.57
C LYS A 645 -3.82 21.97 -3.98
N GLY A 646 -3.89 20.65 -4.10
CA GLY A 646 -3.81 19.92 -5.37
C GLY A 646 -2.39 19.57 -5.86
N VAL A 647 -1.34 19.80 -5.08
CA VAL A 647 0.03 19.32 -5.36
C VAL A 647 0.08 17.80 -5.32
N ILE A 648 0.84 17.20 -6.24
CA ILE A 648 1.06 15.75 -6.31
C ILE A 648 2.49 15.44 -5.90
N PHE A 649 2.64 14.49 -5.00
CA PHE A 649 3.93 13.90 -4.62
C PHE A 649 4.05 12.54 -5.30
N ALA A 650 5.04 12.38 -6.17
CA ALA A 650 5.33 11.11 -6.82
C ALA A 650 6.69 10.59 -6.38
N THR A 651 6.81 9.28 -6.15
CA THR A 651 8.10 8.62 -5.94
C THR A 651 8.41 7.79 -7.17
N ILE A 652 9.59 8.01 -7.73
CA ILE A 652 10.14 7.19 -8.80
C ILE A 652 11.34 6.40 -8.29
N GLU A 653 11.59 5.25 -8.88
CA GLU A 653 12.62 4.30 -8.46
C GLU A 653 13.56 3.94 -9.62
N ASP A 654 14.86 3.96 -9.33
CA ASP A 654 15.89 3.39 -10.19
C ASP A 654 16.71 2.34 -9.44
N GLU A 655 17.69 1.71 -10.09
CA GLU A 655 18.51 0.65 -9.48
C GLU A 655 19.38 1.13 -8.31
N THR A 656 19.51 2.44 -8.10
CA THR A 656 20.34 3.03 -7.04
C THR A 656 19.53 3.56 -5.86
N GLY A 657 18.27 3.91 -6.07
CA GLY A 657 17.38 4.29 -4.98
C GLY A 657 16.06 4.87 -5.47
N VAL A 658 15.49 5.75 -4.65
CA VAL A 658 14.24 6.46 -4.94
C VAL A 658 14.48 7.96 -5.07
N ALA A 659 13.73 8.61 -5.95
CA ALA A 659 13.68 10.05 -6.08
C ALA A 659 12.25 10.56 -5.80
N ASN A 660 12.13 11.58 -4.95
CA ASN A 660 10.86 12.22 -4.61
C ASN A 660 10.60 13.40 -5.55
N ILE A 661 9.45 13.39 -6.20
CA ILE A 661 9.07 14.34 -7.23
C ILE A 661 7.86 15.15 -6.74
N ILE A 662 7.96 16.47 -6.79
CA ILE A 662 6.86 17.39 -6.51
C ILE A 662 6.30 17.90 -7.84
N VAL A 663 5.00 17.69 -8.06
CA VAL A 663 4.30 18.16 -9.25
C VAL A 663 3.22 19.16 -8.85
N TRP A 664 3.43 20.41 -9.25
CA TRP A 664 2.46 21.50 -9.04
C TRP A 664 1.22 21.35 -9.93
N PRO A 665 0.05 21.89 -9.55
CA PRO A 665 -1.18 21.78 -10.33
C PRO A 665 -1.05 22.18 -11.80
N LYS A 666 -0.30 23.26 -12.09
CA LYS A 666 -0.06 23.71 -13.47
C LYS A 666 0.72 22.68 -14.30
N ALA A 667 1.71 22.03 -13.70
CA ALA A 667 2.47 20.97 -14.36
C ALA A 667 1.62 19.69 -14.50
N PHE A 668 0.79 19.39 -13.50
CA PHE A 668 -0.12 18.25 -13.54
C PHE A 668 -1.15 18.37 -14.66
N GLU A 669 -1.83 19.51 -14.82
CA GLU A 669 -2.80 19.67 -15.90
C GLU A 669 -2.15 19.55 -17.29
N LYS A 670 -0.92 20.04 -17.45
CA LYS A 670 -0.17 19.91 -18.71
C LYS A 670 0.25 18.46 -19.02
N TYR A 671 0.74 17.73 -18.02
CA TYR A 671 1.31 16.39 -18.20
C TYR A 671 0.42 15.28 -17.60
N ARG A 672 -0.89 15.51 -17.50
CA ARG A 672 -1.84 14.62 -16.82
C ARG A 672 -1.78 13.19 -17.35
N THR A 673 -1.78 13.03 -18.66
CA THR A 673 -1.73 11.71 -19.32
C THR A 673 -0.44 10.97 -18.99
N VAL A 674 0.70 11.67 -18.96
CA VAL A 674 2.00 11.08 -18.60
C VAL A 674 2.00 10.66 -17.14
N ILE A 675 1.58 11.55 -16.23
CA ILE A 675 1.59 11.26 -14.79
C ILE A 675 0.70 10.07 -14.46
N LEU A 676 -0.50 9.99 -15.05
CA LEU A 676 -1.48 8.94 -14.76
C LEU A 676 -1.22 7.63 -15.52
N GLY A 677 -0.70 7.73 -16.75
CA GLY A 677 -0.57 6.60 -17.67
C GLY A 677 0.79 5.91 -17.66
N SER A 678 1.87 6.63 -17.33
CA SER A 678 3.23 6.11 -17.40
C SER A 678 3.56 5.11 -16.28
N ARG A 679 4.39 4.12 -16.60
CA ARG A 679 5.00 3.20 -15.63
C ARG A 679 6.46 3.54 -15.37
N CYS A 680 7.16 4.07 -16.37
CA CYS A 680 8.46 4.71 -16.23
C CYS A 680 8.34 6.16 -16.70
N ILE A 681 8.87 7.10 -15.92
CA ILE A 681 8.77 8.53 -16.21
C ILE A 681 10.15 9.18 -16.14
N GLY A 682 10.42 10.05 -17.10
CA GLY A 682 11.55 10.98 -17.09
C GLY A 682 11.10 12.32 -16.53
N VAL A 683 11.83 12.84 -15.56
CA VAL A 683 11.51 14.11 -14.89
C VAL A 683 12.71 15.05 -15.03
N ARG A 684 12.47 16.22 -15.63
CA ARG A 684 13.40 17.35 -15.55
C ARG A 684 12.84 18.37 -14.57
N GLY A 685 13.63 18.71 -13.56
CA GLY A 685 13.17 19.56 -12.47
C GLY A 685 14.30 20.22 -11.70
N ARG A 686 13.93 21.13 -10.80
CA ARG A 686 14.87 21.80 -9.91
C ARG A 686 15.02 20.96 -8.63
N LEU A 687 16.25 20.66 -8.26
CA LEU A 687 16.56 19.97 -7.01
C LEU A 687 16.37 20.93 -5.84
N GLN A 688 15.59 20.54 -4.85
CA GLN A 688 15.44 21.24 -3.58
C GLN A 688 15.94 20.33 -2.47
N THR A 689 16.85 20.85 -1.67
CA THR A 689 17.43 20.15 -0.53
C THR A 689 17.24 21.01 0.70
N GLU A 690 16.45 20.56 1.66
CA GLU A 690 16.17 21.28 2.91
C GLU A 690 16.23 20.32 4.09
N ASP A 691 17.04 20.65 5.11
CA ASP A 691 17.21 19.86 6.33
C ASP A 691 17.41 18.33 6.10
N GLY A 692 18.11 17.94 5.03
CA GLY A 692 18.40 16.54 4.68
C GLY A 692 17.35 15.84 3.80
N VAL A 693 16.24 16.52 3.47
CA VAL A 693 15.20 16.00 2.57
C VAL A 693 15.43 16.51 1.16
N ILE A 694 15.37 15.60 0.19
CA ILE A 694 15.61 15.89 -1.23
C ILE A 694 14.32 15.73 -2.03
N HIS A 695 13.97 16.78 -2.77
CA HIS A 695 12.83 16.81 -3.67
C HIS A 695 13.25 17.35 -5.05
N VAL A 696 12.67 16.78 -6.10
CA VAL A 696 12.80 17.32 -7.46
C VAL A 696 11.48 17.95 -7.86
N VAL A 697 11.46 19.27 -8.01
CA VAL A 697 10.28 20.00 -8.45
C VAL A 697 10.15 19.86 -9.97
N ALA A 698 9.15 19.11 -10.42
CA ALA A 698 8.97 18.76 -11.83
C ALA A 698 8.60 19.99 -12.68
N HIS A 699 9.38 20.25 -13.73
CA HIS A 699 9.09 21.26 -14.75
C HIS A 699 8.65 20.61 -16.07
N HIS A 700 9.25 19.47 -16.41
CA HIS A 700 8.94 18.71 -17.60
C HIS A 700 8.93 17.22 -17.28
N LEU A 701 7.94 16.52 -17.84
CA LEU A 701 7.66 15.11 -17.61
C LEU A 701 7.52 14.41 -18.95
N GLU A 702 8.18 13.27 -19.10
CA GLU A 702 8.25 12.47 -20.33
C GLU A 702 7.87 11.01 -20.04
N ASP A 703 7.06 10.40 -20.91
CA ASP A 703 6.71 8.96 -20.80
C ASP A 703 7.87 8.10 -21.33
N LEU A 704 8.65 7.51 -20.42
CA LEU A 704 9.73 6.58 -20.76
C LEU A 704 9.26 5.12 -20.78
N THR A 705 7.96 4.87 -20.59
CA THR A 705 7.39 3.50 -20.65
C THR A 705 7.71 2.76 -21.96
N PRO A 706 7.74 3.40 -23.15
CA PRO A 706 8.12 2.71 -24.38
C PRO A 706 9.53 2.10 -24.33
N LEU A 707 10.49 2.74 -23.64
CA LEU A 707 11.86 2.23 -23.52
C LEU A 707 11.92 0.91 -22.74
N LEU A 708 10.98 0.67 -21.83
CA LEU A 708 10.91 -0.60 -21.11
C LEU A 708 10.60 -1.76 -22.04
N ALA A 709 9.89 -1.52 -23.16
CA ALA A 709 9.57 -2.56 -24.13
C ALA A 709 10.81 -3.02 -24.90
N GLU A 710 11.83 -2.17 -24.95
CA GLU A 710 13.11 -2.50 -25.56
C GLU A 710 13.95 -3.42 -24.65
N ILE A 711 13.69 -3.50 -23.33
CA ILE A 711 14.46 -4.34 -22.40
C ILE A 711 14.39 -5.82 -22.79
N SER A 712 13.24 -6.29 -23.28
CA SER A 712 13.09 -7.66 -23.77
C SER A 712 13.82 -7.92 -25.08
N THR A 713 14.19 -6.88 -25.85
CA THR A 713 14.84 -6.98 -27.16
C THR A 713 16.31 -6.55 -27.15
N LEU A 714 16.77 -5.83 -26.12
CA LEU A 714 18.13 -5.27 -25.97
C LEU A 714 19.24 -6.33 -25.83
N ALA A 715 18.92 -7.60 -26.06
CA ALA A 715 19.88 -8.69 -26.15
C ALA A 715 20.11 -9.21 -27.57
N ASP A 716 19.28 -8.80 -28.55
CA ASP A 716 19.48 -9.18 -29.95
C ASP A 716 20.72 -8.50 -30.58
N ASP A 717 21.21 -7.39 -29.98
CA ASP A 717 22.34 -6.62 -30.51
C ASP A 717 23.74 -7.16 -30.14
N MET A 718 23.86 -8.30 -29.43
CA MET A 718 25.15 -8.96 -29.17
C MET A 718 25.20 -10.44 -29.58
N GLY A 719 24.60 -10.77 -30.72
CA GLY A 719 24.75 -12.08 -31.35
C GLY A 719 23.63 -12.36 -32.31
N GLY A 720 23.58 -11.62 -33.42
CA GLY A 720 22.66 -11.89 -34.52
C GLY A 720 22.91 -13.27 -35.12
N LEU A 721 22.29 -14.30 -34.55
CA LEU A 721 22.01 -15.54 -35.27
C LEU A 721 20.84 -15.24 -36.19
N ALA A 722 21.15 -15.30 -37.49
CA ALA A 722 20.21 -15.10 -38.58
C ALA A 722 18.93 -15.94 -38.39
N ASN A 723 17.80 -15.37 -38.84
CA ASN A 723 16.50 -16.01 -38.89
C ASN A 723 16.62 -17.43 -39.49
N ALA A 724 16.00 -18.42 -38.83
CA ALA A 724 16.00 -19.83 -39.21
C ALA A 724 15.18 -20.16 -40.48
N ASP A 725 15.01 -19.19 -41.39
CA ASP A 725 14.14 -19.31 -42.57
C ASP A 725 14.93 -19.57 -43.87
N GLU A 726 16.26 -19.64 -43.81
CA GLU A 726 17.13 -19.78 -45.00
C GLU A 726 17.64 -21.20 -45.24
N VAL A 727 16.78 -22.22 -45.20
CA VAL A 727 17.08 -23.50 -45.87
C VAL A 727 15.81 -24.13 -46.48
N ARG A 728 15.88 -24.40 -47.80
CA ARG A 728 15.02 -25.26 -48.65
C ARG A 728 13.79 -24.63 -49.33
N ARG A 729 14.05 -23.99 -50.48
CA ARG A 729 13.20 -24.20 -51.66
C ARG A 729 13.61 -25.51 -52.35
N PRO A 730 12.68 -26.46 -52.52
CA PRO A 730 12.45 -27.03 -53.83
C PRO A 730 11.03 -26.63 -54.25
N GLN A 731 10.92 -26.03 -55.45
CA GLN A 731 9.64 -25.77 -56.06
C GLN A 731 8.87 -27.08 -56.22
N GLU A 732 7.58 -27.09 -55.84
CA GLU A 732 6.58 -27.80 -56.62
C GLU A 732 5.21 -27.12 -56.46
N SER A 733 4.65 -26.78 -57.60
CA SER A 733 3.33 -26.20 -57.78
C SER A 733 2.26 -27.26 -57.56
N ILE A 734 1.13 -26.88 -56.93
CA ILE A 734 -0.19 -27.40 -57.32
C ILE A 734 -1.23 -26.31 -57.05
N GLN A 735 -1.99 -26.03 -58.10
CA GLN A 735 -3.12 -25.11 -58.16
C GLN A 735 -4.30 -25.61 -57.31
N GLY A 736 -5.00 -24.68 -56.64
CA GLY A 736 -6.30 -24.94 -56.03
C GLY A 736 -7.07 -23.64 -55.77
N LYS A 737 -7.97 -23.28 -56.69
CA LYS A 737 -8.85 -22.11 -56.63
C LYS A 737 -9.80 -22.18 -55.42
N ILE A 738 -9.79 -21.16 -54.57
CA ILE A 738 -10.90 -20.85 -53.64
C ILE A 738 -11.46 -19.47 -53.98
N LYS A 739 -12.77 -19.40 -54.26
CA LYS A 739 -13.52 -18.17 -54.59
C LYS A 739 -13.66 -17.26 -53.36
N PRO A 740 -13.64 -15.92 -53.50
CA PRO A 740 -13.87 -15.02 -52.37
C PRO A 740 -15.37 -14.85 -52.09
N ALA A 741 -15.82 -15.21 -50.90
CA ALA A 741 -17.12 -14.79 -50.39
C ALA A 741 -16.99 -13.39 -49.80
N ARG A 742 -17.79 -12.46 -50.34
CA ARG A 742 -17.94 -11.07 -49.94
C ARG A 742 -18.18 -10.92 -48.43
N ARG A 743 -17.24 -10.30 -47.71
CA ARG A 743 -17.56 -9.59 -46.45
C ARG A 743 -16.51 -8.57 -45.98
N PHE A 744 -16.06 -7.67 -46.85
CA PHE A 744 -15.36 -6.44 -46.43
C PHE A 744 -15.63 -5.31 -47.44
N ALA A 745 -16.70 -4.55 -47.21
CA ALA A 745 -17.00 -3.34 -47.99
C ALA A 745 -17.38 -2.16 -47.06
N LEU A 746 -16.79 -2.11 -45.86
CA LEU A 746 -16.97 -1.02 -44.90
C LEU A 746 -15.66 -0.61 -44.19
N MET A 747 -14.50 -1.01 -44.72
CA MET A 747 -13.16 -0.60 -44.27
C MET A 747 -12.41 0.19 -45.35
N ALA A 748 -13.12 0.98 -46.17
CA ALA A 748 -12.50 1.75 -47.26
C ALA A 748 -12.33 3.25 -46.96
N GLU A 749 -12.79 3.75 -45.81
CA GLU A 749 -12.62 5.16 -45.46
C GLU A 749 -12.17 5.29 -44.00
N THR A 750 -10.89 5.04 -43.76
CA THR A 750 -10.20 5.54 -42.57
C THR A 750 -8.98 6.30 -43.05
N PRO A 751 -8.83 7.60 -42.74
CA PRO A 751 -7.66 8.34 -43.15
C PRO A 751 -6.41 7.72 -42.50
N SER A 752 -5.41 7.47 -43.33
CA SER A 752 -4.06 7.08 -42.94
C SER A 752 -3.48 8.05 -41.91
N ALA A 753 -3.64 7.74 -40.63
CA ALA A 753 -3.00 8.43 -39.52
C ALA A 753 -2.04 7.47 -38.79
N ALA A 754 -0.75 7.73 -38.99
CA ALA A 754 0.40 7.19 -38.27
C ALA A 754 0.59 5.67 -38.29
N GLY A 755 1.46 5.21 -39.19
CA GLY A 755 2.08 3.89 -39.16
C GLY A 755 2.86 3.67 -37.87
N THR A 756 2.17 3.19 -36.83
CA THR A 756 2.78 2.52 -35.68
C THR A 756 2.55 1.03 -35.91
N ASP A 757 3.65 0.31 -36.11
CA ASP A 757 3.65 -1.12 -36.39
C ASP A 757 2.81 -1.86 -35.34
N HIS A 758 1.80 -2.63 -35.77
CA HIS A 758 0.90 -3.37 -34.88
C HIS A 758 1.68 -4.27 -33.90
N LYS A 759 2.88 -4.74 -34.31
CA LYS A 759 3.81 -5.48 -33.46
C LYS A 759 4.42 -4.63 -32.34
N GLN A 760 4.78 -3.38 -32.62
CA GLN A 760 5.26 -2.44 -31.60
C GLN A 760 4.16 -2.08 -30.60
N LEU A 761 2.93 -1.88 -31.07
CA LEU A 761 1.76 -1.64 -30.20
C LEU A 761 1.46 -2.86 -29.31
N ALA A 762 1.52 -4.07 -29.85
CA ALA A 762 1.36 -5.31 -29.08
C ALA A 762 2.47 -5.48 -28.03
N LYS A 763 3.74 -5.29 -28.40
CA LYS A 763 4.88 -5.32 -27.47
C LYS A 763 4.75 -4.28 -26.36
N THR A 764 4.41 -3.04 -26.71
CA THR A 764 4.16 -1.96 -25.74
C THR A 764 2.99 -2.29 -24.81
N LYS A 765 1.94 -2.98 -25.31
CA LYS A 765 0.81 -3.46 -24.50
C LYS A 765 1.25 -4.54 -23.51
N THR A 766 2.08 -5.51 -23.94
CA THR A 766 2.63 -6.56 -23.08
C THR A 766 3.54 -6.00 -21.99
N THR A 767 4.47 -5.11 -22.33
CA THR A 767 5.36 -4.49 -21.33
C THR A 767 4.63 -3.55 -20.39
N ARG A 768 3.61 -2.83 -20.89
CA ARG A 768 2.67 -2.14 -19.99
C ARG A 768 2.07 -3.18 -19.06
N GLN A 769 1.42 -4.24 -19.53
CA GLN A 769 0.80 -5.23 -18.63
C GLN A 769 1.77 -5.88 -17.62
N ALA A 770 3.06 -5.98 -17.96
CA ALA A 770 4.11 -6.61 -17.18
C ALA A 770 4.46 -5.92 -15.86
N LEU A 771 4.81 -4.64 -15.92
CA LEU A 771 5.30 -3.91 -14.74
C LEU A 771 4.13 -3.41 -13.92
N PRO A 772 4.13 -3.37 -12.58
CA PRO A 772 3.00 -2.86 -11.82
C PRO A 772 2.69 -1.39 -12.19
N LYS A 773 1.40 -1.02 -12.21
CA LYS A 773 1.04 0.41 -12.22
C LYS A 773 1.39 0.98 -10.85
N GLY A 774 2.10 2.11 -10.80
CA GLY A 774 2.35 2.81 -9.54
C GLY A 774 1.06 3.02 -8.74
N ARG A 775 1.15 2.86 -7.42
CA ARG A 775 0.02 2.97 -6.50
C ARG A 775 -0.40 4.43 -6.36
N ASN A 776 -1.70 4.67 -6.40
CA ASN A 776 -2.28 6.01 -6.26
C ASN A 776 -2.96 6.11 -4.89
N PHE A 777 -2.52 7.05 -4.05
CA PHE A 777 -3.12 7.35 -2.76
C PHE A 777 -3.81 8.72 -2.79
N HIS A 778 -4.81 8.87 -1.92
CA HIS A 778 -5.58 10.09 -1.71
C HIS A 778 -5.16 10.77 -0.42
#